data_AF-A0A061SGN7-F1
#
_entry.id   AF-A0A061SGN7-F1
#
_cell.length_a   1.000
_cell.length_b   1.000
_cell.length_c   1.000
_cell.angle_alpha   90.00
_cell.angle_beta   90.00
_cell.angle_gamma   90.00
#
_symmetry.space_group_name_H-M   'P 1'
#
loop_
_entity.id
_entity.type
_entity.pdbx_description
1 polymer ?
#
loop_
_entity_poly.entity_id
_entity_poly.type
_entity_poly.pdbx_seq_one_letter_code
_entity_poly.pdbx_strand_id
1 'polypeptide(L)'
;MKAMDAVGRNWWAVPAGDLTTVRRETDALLNMKGSSLSQVILDPRIMAERRAKQTAEQQWPHEVAQQGYNEALKRKYDFSQLKAIEESCAHLSHPCFGGGGREDAPWLPFTLIQGPPGTGKTHTVRGILNTWHLVQYQRYYTSLVACLAPKSKIAAEWRQSRGRNSSLNSGVQDIYSGQLSSAEVDDRLLLLPGVEPQPRILVCAPSNAATDELLQRIMNIGFRAGNGSMYWPNVVRVGSEAAPLSQRARDVWVDNIVNQYLSATDISAVISKRDERLREAQRHLGALCHHGQLALQPGADTDRLATEAAQIYDAWYKARQEVVKLNLVISYMQTQHRRHRNELELELVKNAEIIFTTLSSSGRQIFSRLSERKCVKFETVLIDEACQASEVSVLQPLMYGCRKCVLVGDPQQLPATVLSLKAKEHQMERSLFERLQHASCPVHMLMVQYRMHPEIRHFPSDHFYEGKLQDGDCILQRADPPFYSHSLLKPYIFFDVDQGRELRMGGRSLSNQAEADLAAALYVSLQKTLKELEWSEPVSVGVITPYREQRNCLKKTFKSVCGEAKAGEVFIETVDSFQGRQLDVVMLSCVRASSSRSGIGFVGDIRRLNVAITRAQLALWVLGDAATLGLSPTWRALIEDAERRRRIIPNASARSLFPEQFRPSDPRPQPGQQPLEPAQPPAVWPSDPRQSAGAMPNPMGQAQRAQSVSQPNAEVDPHSRAMAAWSEGA
;
A
#
# COMPACT_ATOMS: atom_id res chain seq x y z
N MET A 1 -4.09 -34.55 -3.58
CA MET A 1 -3.36 -35.41 -2.63
C MET A 1 -4.07 -36.74 -2.51
N LYS A 2 -3.33 -37.86 -2.57
CA LYS A 2 -3.86 -39.21 -2.32
C LYS A 2 -3.59 -39.55 -0.86
N ALA A 3 -4.63 -39.83 -0.09
CA ALA A 3 -4.52 -40.28 1.29
C ALA A 3 -5.22 -41.63 1.42
N MET A 4 -4.65 -42.55 2.20
CA MET A 4 -5.25 -43.87 2.45
C MET A 4 -5.73 -43.87 3.90
N ASP A 5 -7.00 -44.19 4.12
CA ASP A 5 -7.55 -44.25 5.48
C ASP A 5 -7.17 -45.55 6.19
N ALA A 6 -7.46 -45.62 7.50
CA ALA A 6 -7.16 -46.77 8.35
C ALA A 6 -7.87 -48.07 7.90
N VAL A 7 -8.85 -47.98 6.98
CA VAL A 7 -9.61 -49.11 6.44
C VAL A 7 -9.20 -49.41 4.98
N GLY A 8 -8.12 -48.79 4.49
CA GLY A 8 -7.54 -49.05 3.18
C GLY A 8 -8.24 -48.36 2.00
N ARG A 9 -9.13 -47.39 2.24
CA ARG A 9 -9.79 -46.64 1.16
C ARG A 9 -8.90 -45.49 0.70
N ASN A 10 -8.84 -45.30 -0.62
CA ASN A 10 -8.11 -44.20 -1.23
C ASN A 10 -9.00 -42.96 -1.37
N TRP A 11 -8.56 -41.86 -0.77
CA TRP A 11 -9.19 -40.55 -0.86
C TRP A 11 -8.40 -39.65 -1.80
N TRP A 12 -9.12 -38.91 -2.65
CA TRP A 12 -8.58 -37.90 -3.53
C TRP A 12 -9.07 -36.54 -3.09
N ALA A 13 -8.15 -35.66 -2.72
CA ALA A 13 -8.45 -34.29 -2.33
C ALA A 13 -7.79 -33.28 -3.26
N VAL A 14 -8.53 -32.23 -3.62
CA VAL A 14 -8.05 -31.06 -4.38
C VAL A 14 -8.39 -29.80 -3.57
N PRO A 15 -7.43 -28.87 -3.38
CA PRO A 15 -7.70 -27.63 -2.68
C PRO A 15 -8.66 -26.75 -3.49
N ALA A 16 -9.76 -26.31 -2.87
CA ALA A 16 -10.79 -25.47 -3.49
C ALA A 16 -10.59 -23.95 -3.24
N GLY A 17 -9.58 -23.56 -2.45
CA GLY A 17 -9.29 -22.18 -2.04
C GLY A 17 -9.39 -21.98 -0.53
N ASP A 18 -8.92 -20.83 -0.05
CA ASP A 18 -9.03 -20.43 1.36
C ASP A 18 -10.25 -19.51 1.58
N LEU A 19 -11.15 -19.91 2.49
CA LEU A 19 -12.35 -19.16 2.85
C LEU A 19 -12.14 -18.19 4.02
N THR A 20 -10.91 -18.08 4.54
CA THR A 20 -10.60 -17.28 5.72
C THR A 20 -11.03 -15.81 5.56
N THR A 21 -10.73 -15.18 4.42
CA THR A 21 -11.13 -13.77 4.17
C THR A 21 -12.65 -13.62 4.13
N VAL A 22 -13.35 -14.49 3.38
CA VAL A 22 -14.82 -14.47 3.26
C VAL A 22 -15.49 -14.67 4.63
N ARG A 23 -14.97 -15.60 5.44
CA ARG A 23 -15.46 -15.83 6.79
C ARG A 23 -15.31 -14.58 7.66
N ARG A 24 -14.13 -13.96 7.66
CA ARG A 24 -13.88 -12.73 8.45
C ARG A 24 -14.73 -11.56 8.00
N GLU A 25 -14.98 -11.41 6.70
CA GLU A 25 -15.89 -10.40 6.14
C GLU A 25 -17.34 -10.63 6.60
N THR A 26 -17.78 -11.89 6.58
CA THR A 26 -19.10 -12.29 7.08
C THR A 26 -19.23 -12.02 8.58
N ASP A 27 -18.22 -12.41 9.36
CA ASP A 27 -18.18 -12.17 10.81
C ASP A 27 -18.23 -10.67 11.12
N ALA A 28 -17.50 -9.83 10.37
CA ALA A 28 -17.55 -8.38 10.53
C ALA A 28 -18.95 -7.83 10.22
N LEU A 29 -19.56 -8.24 9.10
CA LEU A 29 -20.90 -7.80 8.71
C LEU A 29 -21.94 -8.11 9.78
N LEU A 30 -21.88 -9.29 10.39
CA LEU A 30 -22.80 -9.71 11.45
C LEU A 30 -22.61 -8.90 12.75
N ASN A 31 -21.37 -8.57 13.09
CA ASN A 31 -21.02 -7.89 14.34
C ASN A 31 -21.09 -6.36 14.27
N MET A 32 -21.22 -5.77 13.07
CA MET A 32 -21.27 -4.31 12.91
C MET A 32 -22.51 -3.64 13.53
N LYS A 33 -23.60 -4.38 13.78
CA LYS A 33 -24.84 -3.85 14.36
C LYS A 33 -24.64 -3.14 15.70
N GLY A 34 -23.63 -3.54 16.49
CA GLY A 34 -23.31 -2.91 17.77
C GLY A 34 -22.30 -1.76 17.71
N SER A 35 -21.81 -1.41 16.52
CA SER A 35 -20.78 -0.37 16.36
C SER A 35 -21.37 1.04 16.44
N SER A 36 -20.63 1.97 17.03
CA SER A 36 -20.98 3.41 17.05
C SER A 36 -21.00 4.05 15.65
N LEU A 37 -20.37 3.41 14.67
CA LEU A 37 -20.32 3.87 13.28
C LEU A 37 -21.45 3.32 12.41
N SER A 38 -22.23 2.36 12.91
CA SER A 38 -23.26 1.65 12.12
C SER A 38 -24.27 2.58 11.47
N GLN A 39 -24.80 3.55 12.23
CA GLN A 39 -25.76 4.53 11.73
C GLN A 39 -25.19 5.36 10.57
N VAL A 40 -23.94 5.80 10.68
CA VAL A 40 -23.29 6.63 9.65
C VAL A 40 -22.92 5.82 8.41
N ILE A 41 -22.55 4.55 8.60
CA ILE A 41 -22.28 3.64 7.48
C ILE A 41 -23.57 3.37 6.68
N LEU A 42 -24.68 3.12 7.37
CA LEU A 42 -25.98 2.84 6.74
C LEU A 42 -26.61 4.11 6.14
N ASP A 43 -26.50 5.25 6.82
CA ASP A 43 -26.95 6.55 6.33
C ASP A 43 -25.82 7.60 6.33
N PRO A 44 -25.08 7.70 5.21
CA PRO A 44 -24.00 8.68 5.06
C PRO A 44 -24.45 10.14 5.17
N ARG A 45 -25.74 10.46 4.96
CA ARG A 45 -26.24 11.85 4.99
C ARG A 45 -26.05 12.50 6.35
N ILE A 46 -26.02 11.70 7.42
CA ILE A 46 -25.68 12.12 8.79
C ILE A 46 -24.35 12.88 8.82
N MET A 47 -23.36 12.49 8.00
CA MET A 47 -22.08 13.19 7.93
C MET A 47 -22.19 14.58 7.32
N ALA A 48 -22.96 14.72 6.25
CA ALA A 48 -23.17 16.00 5.59
C ALA A 48 -23.90 16.98 6.53
N GLU A 49 -24.94 16.50 7.23
CA GLU A 49 -25.66 17.28 8.23
C GLU A 49 -24.76 17.72 9.40
N ARG A 50 -23.91 16.81 9.91
CA ARG A 50 -22.95 17.14 10.98
C ARG A 50 -21.94 18.18 10.51
N ARG A 51 -21.46 18.10 9.27
CA ARG A 51 -20.55 19.11 8.71
C ARG A 51 -21.22 20.47 8.59
N ALA A 52 -22.47 20.53 8.14
CA ALA A 52 -23.20 21.79 8.03
C ALA A 52 -23.39 22.48 9.40
N LYS A 53 -23.49 21.69 10.49
CA LYS A 53 -23.59 22.20 11.87
C LYS A 53 -22.24 22.63 12.47
N GLN A 54 -21.10 22.23 11.90
CA GLN A 54 -19.78 22.71 12.34
C GLN A 54 -19.62 24.18 11.92
N THR A 55 -19.98 25.09 12.82
CA THR A 55 -19.96 26.56 12.62
C THR A 55 -18.66 27.23 13.05
N ALA A 56 -17.75 26.51 13.69
CA ALA A 56 -16.47 27.03 14.19
C ALA A 56 -15.28 26.51 13.37
N GLU A 57 -14.28 27.36 13.16
CA GLU A 57 -12.96 26.95 12.71
C GLU A 57 -12.47 25.80 13.61
N GLN A 58 -12.19 24.66 12.99
CA GLN A 58 -11.67 23.47 13.64
C GLN A 58 -10.33 23.85 14.30
N GLN A 59 -10.27 23.96 15.62
CA GLN A 59 -9.03 24.29 16.31
C GLN A 59 -8.20 23.03 16.56
N TRP A 60 -6.88 23.17 16.41
CA TRP A 60 -5.91 22.17 16.84
C TRP A 60 -6.16 21.73 18.29
N PRO A 61 -5.91 20.46 18.64
CA PRO A 61 -5.89 20.05 20.03
C PRO A 61 -4.95 20.95 20.84
N HIS A 62 -5.32 21.25 22.08
CA HIS A 62 -4.58 22.12 22.99
C HIS A 62 -3.08 21.75 23.07
N GLU A 63 -2.79 20.46 23.14
CA GLU A 63 -1.44 19.87 23.17
C GLU A 63 -0.59 20.24 21.94
N VAL A 64 -1.23 20.38 20.77
CA VAL A 64 -0.56 20.78 19.53
C VAL A 64 -0.39 22.30 19.48
N ALA A 65 -1.40 23.05 19.92
CA ALA A 65 -1.43 24.51 19.85
C ALA A 65 -0.38 25.17 20.75
N GLN A 66 -0.10 24.60 21.92
CA GLN A 66 0.86 25.15 22.89
C GLN A 66 2.33 24.85 22.58
N GLN A 67 2.61 23.98 21.61
CA GLN A 67 3.96 23.48 21.36
C GLN A 67 4.52 24.01 20.04
N GLY A 68 5.85 24.15 19.97
CA GLY A 68 6.59 24.37 18.70
C GLY A 68 6.35 23.27 17.65
N TYR A 69 5.61 22.22 18.01
CA TYR A 69 5.12 21.20 17.11
C TYR A 69 4.25 21.74 15.98
N ASN A 70 3.33 22.69 16.24
CA ASN A 70 2.46 23.23 15.19
C ASN A 70 3.29 23.97 14.12
N GLU A 71 4.27 24.78 14.54
CA GLU A 71 5.20 25.42 13.61
C GLU A 71 6.04 24.39 12.83
N ALA A 72 6.48 23.33 13.51
CA ALA A 72 7.20 22.23 12.86
C ALA A 72 6.33 21.49 11.83
N LEU A 73 5.03 21.34 12.07
CA LEU A 73 4.07 20.81 11.10
C LEU A 73 3.95 21.76 9.90
N LYS A 74 3.70 23.05 10.15
CA LYS A 74 3.56 24.08 9.10
C LYS A 74 4.78 24.21 8.19
N ARG A 75 5.99 23.96 8.71
CA ARG A 75 7.23 23.95 7.91
C ARG A 75 7.42 22.67 7.08
N LYS A 76 6.79 21.56 7.47
CA LYS A 76 7.04 20.23 6.88
C LYS A 76 5.95 19.79 5.91
N TYR A 77 4.71 20.20 6.13
CA TYR A 77 3.55 19.79 5.33
C TYR A 77 3.02 21.00 4.57
N ASP A 78 2.62 20.80 3.31
CA ASP A 78 1.90 21.84 2.59
C ASP A 78 0.51 22.10 3.19
N PHE A 79 -0.12 23.18 2.76
CA PHE A 79 -1.40 23.62 3.28
C PHE A 79 -2.51 22.56 3.16
N SER A 80 -2.52 21.76 2.09
CA SER A 80 -3.52 20.71 1.89
C SER A 80 -3.24 19.53 2.83
N GLN A 81 -1.99 19.11 2.97
CA GLN A 81 -1.62 18.06 3.92
C GLN A 81 -1.87 18.49 5.37
N LEU A 82 -1.55 19.73 5.73
CA LEU A 82 -1.75 20.27 7.09
C LEU A 82 -3.23 20.28 7.48
N LYS A 83 -4.10 20.74 6.59
CA LYS A 83 -5.55 20.72 6.81
C LYS A 83 -6.09 19.28 6.94
N ALA A 84 -5.56 18.34 6.17
CA ALA A 84 -5.92 16.92 6.29
C ALA A 84 -5.57 16.35 7.68
N ILE A 85 -4.39 16.73 8.21
CA ILE A 85 -3.94 16.33 9.55
C ILE A 85 -4.85 16.96 10.61
N GLU A 86 -5.18 18.23 10.49
CA GLU A 86 -6.06 18.96 11.41
C GLU A 86 -7.46 18.32 11.48
N GLU A 87 -8.11 18.11 10.34
CA GLU A 87 -9.45 17.49 10.28
C GLU A 87 -9.47 16.05 10.81
N SER A 88 -8.37 15.31 10.62
CA SER A 88 -8.21 13.97 11.16
C SER A 88 -8.12 13.98 12.69
N CYS A 89 -7.60 15.06 13.29
CA CYS A 89 -7.43 15.23 14.73
C CYS A 89 -8.63 15.87 15.43
N ALA A 90 -9.67 16.28 14.69
CA ALA A 90 -10.88 16.94 15.18
C ALA A 90 -11.48 16.36 16.47
N HIS A 91 -11.50 15.03 16.57
CA HIS A 91 -12.08 14.30 17.72
C HIS A 91 -11.25 14.46 19.00
N LEU A 92 -9.95 14.74 18.87
CA LEU A 92 -9.06 14.95 20.01
C LEU A 92 -9.23 16.35 20.60
N SER A 93 -9.69 17.34 19.85
CA SER A 93 -9.92 18.69 20.40
C SER A 93 -11.05 18.75 21.44
N HIS A 94 -11.83 17.66 21.61
CA HIS A 94 -12.91 17.60 22.59
C HIS A 94 -12.49 16.88 23.89
N PRO A 95 -12.71 17.47 25.09
CA PRO A 95 -12.24 16.91 26.38
C PRO A 95 -12.85 15.57 26.79
N CYS A 96 -13.91 15.11 26.10
CA CYS A 96 -14.66 13.89 26.43
C CYS A 96 -14.37 12.67 25.53
N PHE A 97 -13.37 12.71 24.66
CA PHE A 97 -12.96 11.51 23.92
C PHE A 97 -12.46 10.45 24.92
N GLY A 98 -13.06 9.25 24.92
CA GLY A 98 -12.86 8.20 25.94
C GLY A 98 -13.89 8.15 27.10
N GLY A 99 -14.70 9.21 27.29
CA GLY A 99 -15.83 9.21 28.22
C GLY A 99 -17.12 8.72 27.55
N GLY A 100 -17.97 8.01 28.31
CA GLY A 100 -19.26 7.46 27.84
C GLY A 100 -20.04 8.41 26.92
N GLY A 101 -20.55 7.85 25.82
CA GLY A 101 -21.05 8.54 24.65
C GLY A 101 -22.02 9.67 24.95
N ARG A 102 -21.71 10.86 24.43
CA ARG A 102 -22.74 11.80 24.00
C ARG A 102 -22.82 11.68 22.48
N GLU A 103 -24.01 11.41 21.97
CA GLU A 103 -24.31 11.27 20.53
C GLU A 103 -24.11 12.60 19.78
N ASP A 104 -24.05 13.73 20.50
CA ASP A 104 -23.88 15.09 20.00
C ASP A 104 -22.41 15.52 19.78
N ALA A 105 -21.51 14.56 19.52
CA ALA A 105 -20.10 14.89 19.30
C ALA A 105 -19.95 15.80 18.06
N PRO A 106 -19.31 16.99 18.18
CA PRO A 106 -19.27 17.99 17.11
C PRO A 106 -18.30 17.65 15.97
N TRP A 107 -17.77 16.42 15.93
CA TRP A 107 -16.77 15.97 14.97
C TRP A 107 -17.28 14.83 14.09
N LEU A 108 -16.69 14.74 12.90
CA LEU A 108 -17.06 13.78 11.88
C LEU A 108 -16.50 12.37 12.18
N PRO A 109 -17.34 11.32 12.22
CA PRO A 109 -16.88 9.95 12.49
C PRO A 109 -15.94 9.38 11.44
N PHE A 110 -16.15 9.72 10.16
CA PHE A 110 -15.20 9.46 9.09
C PHE A 110 -14.46 10.74 8.65
N THR A 111 -13.23 10.60 8.21
CA THR A 111 -12.52 11.65 7.47
C THR A 111 -11.97 11.02 6.20
N LEU A 112 -12.34 11.61 5.07
CA LEU A 112 -11.99 11.10 3.74
C LEU A 112 -10.85 11.96 3.20
N ILE A 113 -9.67 11.36 3.05
CA ILE A 113 -8.51 12.03 2.46
C ILE A 113 -8.28 11.45 1.08
N GLN A 114 -8.61 12.22 0.06
CA GLN A 114 -8.28 11.89 -1.32
C GLN A 114 -6.85 12.30 -1.59
N GLY A 115 -6.01 11.32 -1.91
CA GLY A 115 -4.61 11.56 -2.22
C GLY A 115 -4.26 11.14 -3.64
N PRO A 116 -4.28 12.08 -4.60
CA PRO A 116 -3.82 11.84 -5.97
C PRO A 116 -2.36 11.35 -6.02
N PRO A 117 -1.87 10.92 -7.19
CA PRO A 117 -0.51 10.42 -7.35
C PRO A 117 0.54 11.49 -7.03
N GLY A 118 1.53 11.12 -6.22
CA GLY A 118 2.64 12.02 -5.88
C GLY A 118 2.32 13.06 -4.80
N THR A 119 1.10 13.11 -4.25
CA THR A 119 0.70 14.15 -3.27
C THR A 119 1.11 13.88 -1.82
N GLY A 120 1.89 12.81 -1.58
CA GLY A 120 2.40 12.51 -0.25
C GLY A 120 1.34 11.91 0.70
N LYS A 121 0.44 11.03 0.21
CA LYS A 121 -0.49 10.24 1.06
C LYS A 121 0.16 9.69 2.33
N THR A 122 1.19 8.86 2.15
CA THR A 122 1.93 8.24 3.26
C THR A 122 2.61 9.27 4.16
N HIS A 123 3.11 10.37 3.58
CA HIS A 123 3.71 11.47 4.35
C HIS A 123 2.66 12.11 5.28
N THR A 124 1.47 12.38 4.74
CA THR A 124 0.31 12.91 5.48
C THR A 124 -0.16 11.95 6.56
N VAL A 125 -0.26 10.65 6.25
CA VAL A 125 -0.60 9.59 7.22
C VAL A 125 0.36 9.59 8.40
N ARG A 126 1.67 9.73 8.15
CA ARG A 126 2.66 9.87 9.24
C ARG A 126 2.38 11.12 10.09
N GLY A 127 1.99 12.24 9.49
CA GLY A 127 1.60 13.46 10.22
C GLY A 127 0.38 13.25 11.11
N ILE A 128 -0.63 12.52 10.62
CA ILE A 128 -1.82 12.14 11.38
C ILE A 128 -1.43 11.26 12.56
N LEU A 129 -0.68 10.18 12.31
CA LEU A 129 -0.29 9.22 13.35
C LEU A 129 0.62 9.86 14.41
N ASN A 130 1.57 10.71 14.00
CA ASN A 130 2.41 11.46 14.94
C ASN A 130 1.57 12.36 15.83
N THR A 131 0.61 13.09 15.24
CA THR A 131 -0.23 14.02 15.99
C THR A 131 -1.19 13.28 16.93
N TRP A 132 -1.84 12.21 16.47
CA TRP A 132 -2.68 11.36 17.32
C TRP A 132 -1.89 10.79 18.48
N HIS A 133 -0.73 10.19 18.20
CA HIS A 133 0.11 9.62 19.23
C HIS A 133 0.59 10.68 20.22
N LEU A 134 1.09 11.82 19.74
CA LEU A 134 1.59 12.90 20.59
C LEU A 134 0.51 13.38 21.56
N VAL A 135 -0.69 13.67 21.06
CA VAL A 135 -1.82 14.15 21.86
C VAL A 135 -2.28 13.09 22.86
N GLN A 136 -2.52 11.85 22.41
CA GLN A 136 -2.97 10.76 23.28
C GLN A 136 -1.92 10.43 24.36
N TYR A 137 -0.64 10.42 24.00
CA TYR A 137 0.44 10.13 24.94
C TYR A 137 0.63 11.25 25.96
N GLN A 138 0.53 12.52 25.56
CA GLN A 138 0.57 13.64 26.49
C GLN A 138 -0.59 13.58 27.48
N ARG A 139 -1.81 13.25 27.03
CA ARG A 139 -2.96 13.06 27.93
C ARG A 139 -2.74 11.92 28.92
N TYR A 140 -2.27 10.77 28.43
CA TYR A 140 -1.87 9.65 29.28
C TYR A 140 -0.85 10.11 30.33
N TYR A 141 0.25 10.70 29.90
CA TYR A 141 1.33 11.11 30.77
C TYR A 141 0.90 12.16 31.82
N THR A 142 0.18 13.20 31.40
CA THR A 142 -0.32 14.24 32.30
C THR A 142 -1.35 13.68 33.29
N SER A 143 -2.22 12.75 32.87
CA SER A 143 -3.17 12.09 33.77
C SER A 143 -2.46 11.17 34.79
N LEU A 144 -1.38 10.50 34.38
CA LEU A 144 -0.54 9.69 35.26
C LEU A 144 0.15 10.56 36.31
N VAL A 145 0.75 11.68 35.88
CA VAL A 145 1.33 12.70 36.77
C VAL A 145 0.29 13.23 37.75
N ALA A 146 -0.93 13.53 37.28
CA ALA A 146 -2.02 14.01 38.11
C ALA A 146 -2.49 12.99 39.16
N CYS A 147 -2.34 11.70 38.88
CA CYS A 147 -2.65 10.61 39.79
C CYS A 147 -1.52 10.39 40.82
N LEU A 148 -0.27 10.36 40.38
CA LEU A 148 0.90 10.10 41.24
C LEU A 148 1.25 11.28 42.16
N ALA A 149 1.06 12.52 41.68
CA ALA A 149 1.40 13.75 42.41
C ALA A 149 0.22 14.75 42.35
N PRO A 150 -0.86 14.50 43.10
CA PRO A 150 -2.10 15.26 42.98
C PRO A 150 -1.98 16.74 43.37
N LYS A 151 -0.94 17.14 44.11
CA LYS A 151 -0.69 18.53 44.53
C LYS A 151 0.20 19.32 43.54
N SER A 152 0.72 18.69 42.49
CA SER A 152 1.56 19.36 41.48
C SER A 152 0.78 20.40 40.66
N LYS A 153 1.49 21.35 40.03
CA LYS A 153 0.85 22.35 39.15
C LYS A 153 0.24 21.67 37.92
N ILE A 154 0.97 20.70 37.36
CA ILE A 154 0.51 19.87 36.24
C ILE A 154 -0.81 19.18 36.57
N ALA A 155 -0.95 18.65 37.80
CA ALA A 155 -2.20 18.04 38.25
C ALA A 155 -3.36 19.04 38.39
N ALA A 156 -3.07 20.26 38.86
CA ALA A 156 -4.06 21.33 38.97
C ALA A 156 -4.57 21.78 37.60
N GLU A 157 -3.66 22.00 36.63
CA GLU A 157 -3.99 22.36 35.25
C GLU A 157 -4.79 21.25 34.55
N TRP A 158 -4.39 19.99 34.74
CA TRP A 158 -5.12 18.83 34.20
C TRP A 158 -6.57 18.78 34.70
N ARG A 159 -6.82 19.00 36.00
CA ARG A 159 -8.17 19.02 36.55
C ARG A 159 -9.01 20.18 36.04
N GLN A 160 -8.41 21.36 35.91
CA GLN A 160 -9.08 22.54 35.36
C GLN A 160 -9.51 22.31 33.91
N SER A 161 -8.63 21.73 33.06
CA SER A 161 -8.94 21.48 31.64
C SER A 161 -10.06 20.46 31.41
N ARG A 162 -10.29 19.52 32.35
CA ARG A 162 -11.24 18.40 32.19
C ARG A 162 -12.59 18.61 32.90
N GLY A 163 -12.75 19.67 33.70
CA GLY A 163 -14.02 20.02 34.36
C GLY A 163 -14.60 18.94 35.28
N ARG A 164 -13.80 17.95 35.72
CA ARG A 164 -14.23 16.81 36.56
C ARG A 164 -13.56 16.87 37.93
N ASN A 165 -14.37 17.00 38.97
CA ASN A 165 -14.02 16.69 40.36
C ASN A 165 -14.11 15.17 40.62
N SER A 166 -13.44 14.33 39.81
CA SER A 166 -13.35 12.91 40.15
C SER A 166 -12.27 12.71 41.19
N SER A 167 -12.63 12.18 42.36
CA SER A 167 -11.69 11.77 43.41
C SER A 167 -10.77 10.67 42.87
N LEU A 168 -9.57 11.05 42.41
CA LEU A 168 -8.51 10.16 41.91
C LEU A 168 -7.89 9.25 43.00
N ASN A 169 -8.45 9.23 44.22
CA ASN A 169 -7.73 8.79 45.41
C ASN A 169 -7.88 7.31 45.78
N SER A 170 -8.86 6.55 45.27
CA SER A 170 -9.19 5.25 45.88
C SER A 170 -8.36 4.05 45.41
N GLY A 171 -7.56 4.16 44.35
CA GLY A 171 -6.81 3.01 43.79
C GLY A 171 -5.29 3.07 43.93
N VAL A 172 -4.74 4.21 44.33
CA VAL A 172 -3.28 4.39 44.42
C VAL A 172 -2.72 3.76 45.70
N GLN A 173 -3.56 3.60 46.72
CA GLN A 173 -3.21 3.09 48.05
C GLN A 173 -2.74 1.63 48.06
N ASP A 174 -3.26 0.81 47.14
CA ASP A 174 -2.89 -0.62 47.01
C ASP A 174 -1.56 -0.83 46.29
N ILE A 175 -1.13 0.12 45.45
CA ILE A 175 0.24 0.12 44.89
C ILE A 175 1.25 0.45 46.00
N TYR A 176 0.88 1.31 46.95
CA TYR A 176 1.76 1.78 48.04
C TYR A 176 2.04 0.73 49.12
N SER A 177 1.11 -0.20 49.37
CA SER A 177 1.24 -1.16 50.48
C SER A 177 2.12 -2.37 50.15
N GLY A 178 2.53 -2.54 48.89
CA GLY A 178 3.25 -3.74 48.45
C GLY A 178 2.40 -5.03 48.51
N GLN A 179 1.10 -4.93 48.78
CA GLN A 179 0.16 -6.05 48.91
C GLN A 179 -0.51 -6.45 47.58
N LEU A 180 0.12 -6.15 46.44
CA LEU A 180 -0.33 -6.70 45.16
C LEU A 180 0.04 -8.20 45.14
N SER A 181 -0.86 -9.05 45.62
CA SER A 181 -0.74 -10.49 45.48
C SER A 181 -0.63 -10.84 43.99
N SER A 182 0.18 -11.84 43.63
CA SER A 182 0.37 -12.23 42.23
C SER A 182 -0.91 -12.74 41.55
N ALA A 183 -1.97 -13.02 42.33
CA ALA A 183 -3.22 -13.62 41.89
C ALA A 183 -4.39 -12.62 41.79
N GLU A 184 -4.32 -11.44 42.40
CA GLU A 184 -5.44 -10.47 42.46
C GLU A 184 -5.23 -9.22 41.59
N VAL A 185 -4.11 -9.14 40.85
CA VAL A 185 -3.93 -8.12 39.81
C VAL A 185 -4.80 -8.53 38.61
N ASP A 186 -6.07 -8.10 38.62
CA ASP A 186 -6.96 -8.27 37.48
C ASP A 186 -6.25 -7.72 36.23
N ASP A 187 -6.18 -8.55 35.18
CA ASP A 187 -5.50 -8.31 33.91
C ASP A 187 -6.09 -7.11 33.13
N ARG A 188 -7.12 -6.50 33.70
CA ARG A 188 -7.79 -5.27 33.28
C ARG A 188 -7.00 -4.05 33.77
N LEU A 189 -6.02 -3.69 32.95
CA LEU A 189 -5.40 -2.36 32.93
C LEU A 189 -4.74 -2.01 34.26
N LEU A 190 -3.42 -2.22 34.32
CA LEU A 190 -2.49 -1.45 35.16
C LEU A 190 -2.49 0.04 34.76
N LEU A 191 -3.66 0.65 34.67
CA LEU A 191 -3.86 2.08 34.68
C LEU A 191 -4.48 2.36 36.04
N LEU A 192 -3.76 3.11 36.85
CA LEU A 192 -4.32 3.70 38.06
C LEU A 192 -5.72 4.26 37.76
N PRO A 193 -6.74 4.00 38.60
CA PRO A 193 -8.09 4.50 38.35
C PRO A 193 -8.09 6.01 38.10
N GLY A 194 -8.61 6.43 36.94
CA GLY A 194 -8.64 7.83 36.52
C GLY A 194 -7.47 8.29 35.65
N VAL A 195 -6.50 7.42 35.36
CA VAL A 195 -5.49 7.64 34.31
C VAL A 195 -6.09 7.34 32.94
N GLU A 196 -5.83 8.22 31.98
CA GLU A 196 -6.27 8.04 30.59
C GLU A 196 -5.61 6.80 29.97
N PRO A 197 -6.25 6.15 28.98
CA PRO A 197 -5.61 5.04 28.30
C PRO A 197 -4.37 5.49 27.53
N GLN A 198 -3.36 4.61 27.46
CA GLN A 198 -2.25 4.76 26.52
C GLN A 198 -2.77 4.84 25.07
N PRO A 199 -2.00 5.45 24.14
CA PRO A 199 -2.34 5.44 22.73
C PRO A 199 -2.62 4.02 22.24
N ARG A 200 -3.71 3.85 21.49
CA ARG A 200 -4.09 2.58 20.85
C ARG A 200 -4.66 2.86 19.47
N ILE A 201 -3.75 2.95 18.50
CA ILE A 201 -4.08 3.31 17.12
C ILE A 201 -3.99 2.06 16.24
N LEU A 202 -5.08 1.75 15.54
CA LEU A 202 -5.11 0.65 14.57
C LEU A 202 -4.91 1.21 13.15
N VAL A 203 -3.89 0.73 12.45
CA VAL A 203 -3.55 1.13 11.09
C VAL A 203 -3.72 -0.06 10.17
N CYS A 204 -4.57 0.09 9.16
CA CYS A 204 -4.90 -0.96 8.21
C CYS A 204 -4.61 -0.57 6.77
N ALA A 205 -4.37 -1.57 5.93
CA ALA A 205 -4.36 -1.44 4.47
C ALA A 205 -4.94 -2.72 3.84
N PRO A 206 -5.40 -2.71 2.58
CA PRO A 206 -5.97 -3.90 1.93
C PRO A 206 -4.93 -5.00 1.66
N SER A 207 -3.66 -4.66 1.48
CA SER A 207 -2.59 -5.61 1.14
C SER A 207 -1.41 -5.55 2.10
N ASN A 208 -0.70 -6.67 2.26
CA ASN A 208 0.52 -6.71 3.08
C ASN A 208 1.56 -5.71 2.56
N ALA A 209 1.76 -5.63 1.24
CA ALA A 209 2.69 -4.68 0.65
C ALA A 209 2.39 -3.22 1.02
N ALA A 210 1.11 -2.81 1.00
CA ALA A 210 0.73 -1.45 1.41
C ALA A 210 0.98 -1.22 2.91
N THR A 211 0.63 -2.19 3.76
CA THR A 211 0.91 -2.12 5.21
C THR A 211 2.40 -2.00 5.50
N ASP A 212 3.22 -2.81 4.82
CA ASP A 212 4.66 -2.91 5.06
C ASP A 212 5.40 -1.67 4.54
N GLU A 213 4.97 -1.12 3.42
CA GLU A 213 5.49 0.13 2.84
C GLU A 213 5.27 1.33 3.79
N LEU A 214 4.05 1.45 4.30
CA LEU A 214 3.66 2.48 5.26
C LEU A 214 4.46 2.33 6.56
N LEU A 215 4.53 1.10 7.10
CA LEU A 215 5.30 0.79 8.31
C LEU A 215 6.78 1.15 8.15
N GLN A 216 7.40 0.73 7.04
CA GLN A 216 8.82 0.98 6.78
C GLN A 216 9.13 2.48 6.73
N ARG A 217 8.29 3.28 6.06
CA ARG A 217 8.47 4.75 6.02
C ARG A 217 8.38 5.38 7.40
N ILE A 218 7.43 4.95 8.22
CA ILE A 218 7.25 5.45 9.57
C ILE A 218 8.45 5.07 10.46
N MET A 219 8.88 3.81 10.42
CA MET A 219 10.01 3.33 11.22
C MET A 219 11.35 3.93 10.80
N ASN A 220 11.51 4.28 9.51
CA ASN A 220 12.74 4.90 9.01
C ASN A 220 12.87 6.36 9.45
N ILE A 221 11.79 7.13 9.41
CA ILE A 221 11.80 8.56 9.72
C ILE A 221 11.59 8.81 11.21
N GLY A 222 10.76 8.03 11.89
CA GLY A 222 10.36 8.27 13.28
C GLY A 222 9.34 9.41 13.43
N PHE A 223 8.91 9.63 14.66
CA PHE A 223 7.97 10.66 15.09
C PHE A 223 8.71 11.84 15.71
N ARG A 224 8.05 12.99 15.79
CA ARG A 224 8.65 14.23 16.31
C ARG A 224 7.82 14.75 17.47
N ALA A 225 8.47 14.98 18.61
CA ALA A 225 7.87 15.49 19.83
C ALA A 225 7.72 17.02 19.80
N GLY A 226 7.05 17.57 20.82
CA GLY A 226 6.81 19.01 21.00
C GLY A 226 8.05 19.87 21.08
N ASN A 227 9.10 19.35 21.71
CA ASN A 227 10.43 19.98 21.81
C ASN A 227 11.29 19.79 20.55
N GLY A 228 10.74 19.15 19.51
CA GLY A 228 11.41 18.88 18.26
C GLY A 228 12.28 17.63 18.23
N SER A 229 12.43 16.89 19.34
CA SER A 229 13.20 15.62 19.37
C SER A 229 12.50 14.51 18.60
N MET A 230 13.29 13.56 18.11
CA MET A 230 12.78 12.39 17.39
C MET A 230 12.55 11.23 18.37
N TYR A 231 11.45 10.50 18.18
CA TYR A 231 11.12 9.32 18.99
C TYR A 231 10.41 8.25 18.14
N TRP A 232 10.33 7.03 18.67
CA TRP A 232 9.63 5.91 18.04
C TRP A 232 8.62 5.33 19.03
N PRO A 233 7.32 5.32 18.69
CA PRO A 233 6.32 4.68 19.54
C PRO A 233 6.48 3.16 19.54
N ASN A 234 5.84 2.49 20.48
CA ASN A 234 5.77 1.02 20.49
C ASN A 234 4.85 0.54 19.36
N VAL A 235 5.45 0.06 18.28
CA VAL A 235 4.75 -0.39 17.07
C VAL A 235 4.82 -1.91 16.96
N VAL A 236 3.71 -2.54 16.55
CA VAL A 236 3.71 -3.95 16.14
C VAL A 236 3.03 -4.15 14.79
N ARG A 237 3.49 -5.16 14.04
CA ARG A 237 2.90 -5.61 12.78
C ARG A 237 2.27 -6.99 12.95
N VAL A 238 0.98 -7.13 12.66
CA VAL A 238 0.20 -8.37 12.74
C VAL A 238 -0.25 -8.81 11.35
N GLY A 239 0.01 -10.06 10.98
CA GLY A 239 -0.38 -10.65 9.69
C GLY A 239 0.75 -11.48 9.07
N SER A 240 0.52 -11.99 7.87
CA SER A 240 1.50 -12.82 7.15
C SER A 240 2.49 -11.96 6.37
N GLU A 241 3.72 -12.44 6.23
CA GLU A 241 4.70 -11.86 5.31
C GLU A 241 4.30 -12.19 3.86
N ALA A 242 4.25 -11.19 2.98
CA ALA A 242 4.03 -11.40 1.54
C ALA A 242 5.27 -11.08 0.68
N ALA A 243 6.22 -10.33 1.23
CA ALA A 243 7.45 -9.89 0.60
C ALA A 243 8.53 -9.69 1.68
N PRO A 244 9.84 -9.77 1.35
CA PRO A 244 10.89 -9.60 2.34
C PRO A 244 10.79 -8.24 3.01
N LEU A 245 10.43 -8.25 4.28
CA LEU A 245 10.36 -7.06 5.12
C LEU A 245 11.76 -6.45 5.31
N SER A 246 11.84 -5.12 5.38
CA SER A 246 13.06 -4.44 5.86
C SER A 246 13.39 -4.91 7.29
N GLN A 247 14.66 -4.83 7.71
CA GLN A 247 15.06 -5.29 9.04
C GLN A 247 14.23 -4.64 10.16
N ARG A 248 14.07 -3.31 10.14
CA ARG A 248 13.25 -2.59 11.13
C ARG A 248 11.78 -3.03 11.14
N ALA A 249 11.21 -3.35 9.98
CA ALA A 249 9.84 -3.85 9.89
C ALA A 249 9.72 -5.30 10.40
N ARG A 250 10.75 -6.14 10.21
CA ARG A 250 10.84 -7.49 10.81
C ARG A 250 10.95 -7.43 12.32
N ASP A 251 11.71 -6.48 12.86
CA ASP A 251 11.94 -6.33 14.29
C ASP A 251 10.64 -6.01 15.07
N VAL A 252 9.64 -5.43 14.38
CA VAL A 252 8.30 -5.14 14.95
C VAL A 252 7.22 -6.15 14.52
N TRP A 253 7.56 -7.16 13.72
CA TRP A 253 6.60 -8.18 13.27
C TRP A 253 6.35 -9.20 14.38
N VAL A 254 5.08 -9.35 14.78
CA VAL A 254 4.70 -10.17 15.93
C VAL A 254 5.19 -11.61 15.81
N ASP A 255 5.04 -12.26 14.65
CA ASP A 255 5.46 -13.66 14.51
C ASP A 255 6.99 -13.79 14.64
N ASN A 256 7.76 -12.81 14.15
CA ASN A 256 9.22 -12.78 14.31
C ASN A 256 9.62 -12.54 15.77
N ILE A 257 9.00 -11.56 16.45
CA ILE A 257 9.23 -11.30 17.87
C ILE A 257 8.94 -12.55 18.70
N VAL A 258 7.79 -13.20 18.47
CA VAL A 258 7.43 -14.45 19.14
C VAL A 258 8.48 -15.53 18.89
N ASN A 259 8.91 -15.72 17.65
CA ASN A 259 9.94 -16.71 17.34
C ASN A 259 11.28 -16.39 18.04
N GLN A 260 11.65 -15.11 18.17
CA GLN A 260 12.84 -14.69 18.92
C GLN A 260 12.71 -15.06 20.41
N TYR A 261 11.59 -14.72 21.04
CA TYR A 261 11.31 -15.11 22.43
C TYR A 261 11.36 -16.63 22.62
N LEU A 262 10.73 -17.38 21.71
CA LEU A 262 10.72 -18.84 21.73
C LEU A 262 12.06 -19.48 21.36
N SER A 263 13.05 -18.71 20.92
CA SER A 263 14.40 -19.20 20.63
C SER A 263 15.43 -18.80 21.70
N ALA A 264 15.03 -18.00 22.69
CA ALA A 264 15.93 -17.50 23.71
C ALA A 264 16.39 -18.61 24.68
N THR A 265 17.68 -18.56 25.07
CA THR A 265 18.29 -19.43 26.08
C THR A 265 18.39 -18.72 27.44
N ASP A 266 18.61 -19.46 28.52
CA ASP A 266 18.83 -18.95 29.89
C ASP A 266 17.74 -18.04 30.47
N ILE A 267 16.50 -18.25 30.03
CA ILE A 267 15.34 -17.41 30.38
C ILE A 267 15.14 -17.29 31.89
N SER A 268 15.32 -18.36 32.66
CA SER A 268 15.12 -18.34 34.13
C SER A 268 16.06 -17.38 34.85
N ALA A 269 17.32 -17.28 34.40
CA ALA A 269 18.28 -16.33 34.97
C ALA A 269 17.92 -14.88 34.60
N VAL A 270 17.45 -14.67 33.36
CA VAL A 270 16.98 -13.37 32.89
C VAL A 270 15.77 -12.90 33.68
N ILE A 271 14.78 -13.77 33.94
CA ILE A 271 13.59 -13.45 34.73
C ILE A 271 13.99 -13.03 36.15
N SER A 272 14.82 -13.83 36.84
CA SER A 272 15.24 -13.51 38.21
C SER A 272 15.89 -12.13 38.32
N LYS A 273 16.76 -11.77 37.37
CA LYS A 273 17.38 -10.44 37.29
C LYS A 273 16.37 -9.33 37.00
N ARG A 274 15.32 -9.61 36.20
CA ARG A 274 14.26 -8.65 35.87
C ARG A 274 13.29 -8.45 37.05
N ASP A 275 12.95 -9.51 37.77
CA ASP A 275 12.12 -9.46 38.97
C ASP A 275 12.78 -8.61 40.07
N GLU A 276 14.10 -8.72 40.24
CA GLU A 276 14.82 -7.88 41.20
C GLU A 276 14.75 -6.39 40.84
N ARG A 277 14.97 -6.05 39.57
CA ARG A 277 14.80 -4.67 39.08
C ARG A 277 13.36 -4.17 39.23
N LEU A 278 12.37 -5.05 39.05
CA LEU A 278 10.97 -4.71 39.22
C LEU A 278 10.67 -4.36 40.68
N ARG A 279 11.17 -5.14 41.63
CA ARG A 279 11.06 -4.88 43.07
C ARG A 279 11.76 -3.58 43.48
N GLU A 280 12.94 -3.31 42.92
CA GLU A 280 13.67 -2.05 43.16
C GLU A 280 12.89 -0.83 42.64
N ALA A 281 12.41 -0.88 41.40
CA ALA A 281 11.60 0.20 40.81
C ALA A 281 10.30 0.42 41.59
N GLN A 282 9.66 -0.64 42.07
CA GLN A 282 8.45 -0.55 42.90
C GLN A 282 8.73 0.14 44.25
N ARG A 283 9.84 -0.21 44.91
CA ARG A 283 10.26 0.47 46.15
C ARG A 283 10.56 1.95 45.91
N HIS A 284 11.26 2.28 44.83
CA HIS A 284 11.60 3.67 44.50
C HIS A 284 10.33 4.48 44.18
N LEU A 285 9.41 3.93 43.39
CA LEU A 285 8.13 4.57 43.10
C LEU A 285 7.31 4.82 44.38
N GLY A 286 7.23 3.82 45.27
CA GLY A 286 6.58 3.96 46.57
C GLY A 286 7.16 5.09 47.41
N ALA A 287 8.50 5.18 47.47
CA ALA A 287 9.20 6.26 48.17
C ALA A 287 8.91 7.64 47.56
N LEU A 288 8.96 7.79 46.23
CA LEU A 288 8.67 9.07 45.56
C LEU A 288 7.22 9.51 45.75
N CYS A 289 6.26 8.59 45.66
CA CYS A 289 4.85 8.91 45.86
C CYS A 289 4.56 9.31 47.31
N HIS A 290 5.17 8.59 48.28
CA HIS A 290 5.07 8.93 49.69
C HIS A 290 5.67 10.32 49.98
N HIS A 291 6.84 10.62 49.41
CA HIS A 291 7.44 11.96 49.46
C HIS A 291 6.56 13.00 48.75
N GLY A 292 5.96 12.70 47.60
CA GLY A 292 5.09 13.64 46.87
C GLY A 292 3.76 13.93 47.60
N GLN A 293 3.24 12.99 48.39
CA GLN A 293 2.08 13.20 49.25
C GLN A 293 2.44 14.02 50.51
N LEU A 294 3.61 13.76 51.10
CA LEU A 294 4.17 14.42 52.28
C LEU A 294 4.91 15.73 51.98
N ALA A 295 5.24 16.03 50.72
CA ALA A 295 5.87 17.27 50.27
C ALA A 295 4.86 18.43 50.37
N LEU A 296 4.65 18.85 51.61
CA LEU A 296 4.11 20.14 52.04
C LEU A 296 5.24 21.02 52.58
N GLN A 297 6.49 20.83 52.13
CA GLN A 297 7.56 21.76 52.44
C GLN A 297 7.56 22.90 51.40
N PRO A 298 7.42 24.17 51.82
CA PRO A 298 7.51 25.30 50.90
C PRO A 298 8.90 25.33 50.26
N GLY A 299 8.97 25.16 48.93
CA GLY A 299 10.20 25.24 48.14
C GLY A 299 10.62 23.98 47.37
N ALA A 300 9.95 22.83 47.57
CA ALA A 300 10.22 21.63 46.78
C ALA A 300 9.63 21.75 45.35
N ASP A 301 10.43 21.40 44.33
CA ASP A 301 9.97 21.32 42.93
C ASP A 301 9.08 20.08 42.72
N THR A 302 7.80 20.23 43.08
CA THR A 302 6.79 19.16 42.99
C THR A 302 6.59 18.65 41.57
N ASP A 303 6.83 19.49 40.56
CA ASP A 303 6.62 19.13 39.16
C ASP A 303 7.74 18.23 38.65
N ARG A 304 8.99 18.50 39.06
CA ARG A 304 10.13 17.61 38.78
C ARG A 304 9.96 16.24 39.42
N LEU A 305 9.59 16.18 40.70
CA LEU A 305 9.36 14.92 41.41
C LEU A 305 8.21 14.11 40.79
N ALA A 306 7.15 14.79 40.35
CA ALA A 306 6.02 14.15 39.69
C ALA A 306 6.40 13.56 38.32
N THR A 307 7.20 14.30 37.55
CA THR A 307 7.75 13.86 36.27
C THR A 307 8.64 12.62 36.46
N GLU A 308 9.50 12.64 37.47
CA GLU A 308 10.37 11.51 37.84
C GLU A 308 9.56 10.28 38.26
N ALA A 309 8.54 10.44 39.10
CA ALA A 309 7.65 9.35 39.49
C ALA A 309 6.92 8.71 38.29
N ALA A 310 6.44 9.53 37.35
CA ALA A 310 5.79 9.04 36.13
C ALA A 310 6.77 8.27 35.22
N GLN A 311 8.03 8.72 35.11
CA GLN A 311 9.07 8.00 34.36
C GLN A 311 9.40 6.64 34.99
N ILE A 312 9.53 6.58 36.32
CA ILE A 312 9.77 5.32 37.03
C ILE A 312 8.58 4.39 36.90
N TYR A 313 7.35 4.91 36.96
CA TYR A 313 6.14 4.12 36.74
C TYR A 313 6.11 3.48 35.34
N ASP A 314 6.40 4.25 34.29
CA ASP A 314 6.44 3.74 32.92
C ASP A 314 7.55 2.68 32.74
N ALA A 315 8.73 2.90 33.34
CA ALA A 315 9.82 1.93 33.33
C ALA A 315 9.46 0.63 34.07
N TRP A 316 8.80 0.76 35.24
CA TRP A 316 8.28 -0.37 36.01
C TRP A 316 7.23 -1.15 35.21
N TYR A 317 6.30 -0.45 34.59
CA TYR A 317 5.22 -1.05 33.79
C TYR A 317 5.80 -1.86 32.61
N LYS A 318 6.74 -1.28 31.86
CA LYS A 318 7.45 -1.97 30.77
C LYS A 318 8.23 -3.19 31.27
N ALA A 319 8.93 -3.07 32.41
CA ALA A 319 9.65 -4.20 33.00
C ALA A 319 8.71 -5.34 33.42
N ARG A 320 7.53 -5.01 33.98
CA ARG A 320 6.51 -6.01 34.34
C ARG A 320 5.97 -6.74 33.12
N GLN A 321 5.68 -6.03 32.04
CA GLN A 321 5.24 -6.64 30.78
C GLN A 321 6.27 -7.62 30.22
N GLU A 322 7.56 -7.29 30.31
CA GLU A 322 8.63 -8.23 29.92
C GLU A 322 8.62 -9.52 30.75
N VAL A 323 8.47 -9.42 32.08
CA VAL A 323 8.39 -10.61 32.96
C VAL A 323 7.20 -11.49 32.59
N VAL A 324 6.02 -10.91 32.34
CA VAL A 324 4.83 -11.66 31.90
C VAL A 324 5.10 -12.41 30.61
N LYS A 325 5.72 -11.77 29.62
CA LYS A 325 6.09 -12.41 28.34
C LYS A 325 7.07 -13.57 28.55
N LEU A 326 8.11 -13.38 29.36
CA LEU A 326 9.10 -14.44 29.64
C LEU A 326 8.49 -15.64 30.39
N ASN A 327 7.55 -15.40 31.31
CA ASN A 327 6.81 -16.47 31.97
C ASN A 327 6.00 -17.31 30.97
N LEU A 328 5.35 -16.67 29.99
CA LEU A 328 4.64 -17.39 28.92
C LEU A 328 5.60 -18.22 28.06
N VAL A 329 6.83 -17.76 27.83
CA VAL A 329 7.86 -18.55 27.13
C VAL A 329 8.24 -19.78 27.95
N ILE A 330 8.45 -19.66 29.26
CA ILE A 330 8.73 -20.83 30.13
C ILE A 330 7.59 -21.84 30.04
N SER A 331 6.35 -21.39 30.17
CA SER A 331 5.17 -22.26 30.05
C SER A 331 5.08 -22.91 28.66
N TYR A 332 5.45 -22.19 27.60
CA TYR A 332 5.55 -22.78 26.26
C TYR A 332 6.66 -23.84 26.18
N MET A 333 7.85 -23.57 26.70
CA MET A 333 8.99 -24.51 26.64
C MET A 333 8.70 -25.81 27.38
N GLN A 334 8.04 -25.72 28.55
CA GLN A 334 7.69 -26.87 29.37
C GLN A 334 6.58 -27.74 28.75
N THR A 335 5.60 -27.11 28.11
CA THR A 335 4.36 -27.79 27.71
C THR A 335 4.25 -28.00 26.19
N GLN A 336 4.94 -27.21 25.38
CA GLN A 336 4.83 -27.13 23.92
C GLN A 336 3.41 -26.85 23.40
N HIS A 337 2.52 -26.32 24.26
CA HIS A 337 1.15 -26.00 23.86
C HIS A 337 1.08 -24.69 23.08
N ARG A 338 0.44 -24.73 21.91
CA ARG A 338 0.15 -23.57 21.05
C ARG A 338 -0.61 -22.45 21.77
N ARG A 339 -1.31 -22.74 22.86
CA ARG A 339 -2.00 -21.75 23.68
C ARG A 339 -1.06 -20.68 24.22
N HIS A 340 0.10 -21.06 24.78
CA HIS A 340 1.06 -20.10 25.33
C HIS A 340 1.67 -19.20 24.26
N ARG A 341 1.90 -19.74 23.05
CA ARG A 341 2.29 -18.93 21.88
C ARG A 341 1.22 -17.87 21.56
N ASN A 342 -0.04 -18.27 21.51
CA ASN A 342 -1.15 -17.35 21.22
C ASN A 342 -1.33 -16.30 22.33
N GLU A 343 -1.07 -16.65 23.60
CA GLU A 343 -1.09 -15.72 24.73
C GLU A 343 0.10 -14.74 24.66
N LEU A 344 1.28 -15.20 24.23
CA LEU A 344 2.43 -14.32 23.98
C LEU A 344 2.15 -13.34 22.83
N GLU A 345 1.57 -13.81 21.72
CA GLU A 345 1.10 -12.93 20.64
C GLU A 345 0.12 -11.87 21.17
N LEU A 346 -0.85 -12.30 21.99
CA LEU A 346 -1.85 -11.41 22.60
C LEU A 346 -1.20 -10.32 23.47
N GLU A 347 -0.25 -10.68 24.33
CA GLU A 347 0.44 -9.72 25.20
C GLU A 347 1.29 -8.73 24.40
N LEU A 348 1.94 -9.16 23.31
CA LEU A 348 2.67 -8.24 22.42
C LEU A 348 1.73 -7.19 21.81
N VAL A 349 0.57 -7.62 21.29
CA VAL A 349 -0.39 -6.70 20.67
C VAL A 349 -1.11 -5.83 21.71
N LYS A 350 -1.43 -6.36 22.89
CA LYS A 350 -2.04 -5.62 24.02
C LYS A 350 -1.18 -4.42 24.45
N ASN A 351 0.14 -4.58 24.42
CA ASN A 351 1.10 -3.60 24.91
C ASN A 351 1.56 -2.60 23.84
N ALA A 352 1.19 -2.80 22.56
CA ALA A 352 1.54 -1.91 21.47
C ALA A 352 0.71 -0.62 21.45
N GLU A 353 1.34 0.49 21.09
CA GLU A 353 0.70 1.80 20.95
C GLU A 353 0.09 1.99 19.56
N ILE A 354 0.76 1.44 18.53
CA ILE A 354 0.29 1.45 17.14
C ILE A 354 0.39 0.04 16.56
N ILE A 355 -0.70 -0.46 15.99
CA ILE A 355 -0.76 -1.79 15.38
C ILE A 355 -0.99 -1.65 13.88
N PHE A 356 -0.04 -2.14 13.10
CA PHE A 356 -0.14 -2.28 11.65
C PHE A 356 -0.65 -3.66 11.29
N THR A 357 -1.69 -3.73 10.47
CA THR A 357 -2.27 -5.00 10.01
C THR A 357 -2.91 -4.83 8.64
N THR A 358 -3.19 -5.92 7.94
CA THR A 358 -4.11 -5.84 6.80
C THR A 358 -5.55 -5.83 7.27
N LEU A 359 -6.48 -5.35 6.45
CA LEU A 359 -7.92 -5.43 6.74
C LEU A 359 -8.33 -6.85 7.11
N SER A 360 -8.03 -7.83 6.25
CA SER A 360 -8.32 -9.25 6.55
C SER A 360 -7.61 -9.74 7.82
N SER A 361 -6.37 -9.32 8.10
CA SER A 361 -5.65 -9.77 9.30
C SER A 361 -6.21 -9.15 10.58
N SER A 362 -6.91 -8.02 10.53
CA SER A 362 -7.61 -7.47 11.69
C SER A 362 -8.74 -8.38 12.17
N GLY A 363 -9.28 -9.25 11.30
CA GLY A 363 -10.24 -10.30 11.67
C GLY A 363 -9.63 -11.55 12.32
N ARG A 364 -8.33 -11.57 12.66
CA ARG A 364 -7.73 -12.66 13.45
C ARG A 364 -8.32 -12.68 14.87
N GLN A 365 -8.45 -13.87 15.47
CA GLN A 365 -8.99 -14.05 16.83
C GLN A 365 -8.25 -13.23 17.91
N ILE A 366 -6.99 -12.85 17.67
CA ILE A 366 -6.25 -11.98 18.59
C ILE A 366 -6.98 -10.65 18.84
N PHE A 367 -7.57 -10.04 17.81
CA PHE A 367 -8.29 -8.77 17.93
C PHE A 367 -9.64 -8.93 18.63
N SER A 368 -10.38 -10.00 18.31
CA SER A 368 -11.64 -10.28 19.01
C SER A 368 -11.41 -10.55 20.50
N ARG A 369 -10.37 -11.32 20.86
CA ARG A 369 -9.99 -11.57 22.26
C ARG A 369 -9.58 -10.31 23.01
N LEU A 370 -8.86 -9.39 22.37
CA LEU A 370 -8.51 -8.09 22.96
C LEU A 370 -9.77 -7.27 23.30
N SER A 371 -10.76 -7.30 22.39
CA SER A 371 -12.02 -6.56 22.54
C SER A 371 -12.98 -7.21 23.55
N GLU A 372 -13.21 -8.52 23.47
CA GLU A 372 -14.16 -9.29 24.30
C GLU A 372 -13.81 -9.26 25.79
N ARG A 373 -12.51 -9.33 26.13
CA ARG A 373 -12.06 -9.23 27.52
C ARG A 373 -12.24 -7.83 28.13
N LYS A 374 -12.76 -6.87 27.34
CA LYS A 374 -12.81 -5.43 27.63
C LYS A 374 -11.43 -4.86 27.94
N CYS A 375 -10.37 -5.47 27.40
CA CYS A 375 -8.99 -5.08 27.67
C CYS A 375 -8.56 -3.90 26.78
N VAL A 376 -8.94 -3.90 25.49
CA VAL A 376 -8.51 -2.87 24.53
C VAL A 376 -9.64 -2.51 23.57
N LYS A 377 -9.83 -1.20 23.31
CA LYS A 377 -10.67 -0.66 22.24
C LYS A 377 -9.82 0.12 21.27
N PHE A 378 -10.13 0.02 19.98
CA PHE A 378 -9.48 0.80 18.92
C PHE A 378 -10.37 1.98 18.53
N GLU A 379 -10.40 3.01 19.38
CA GLU A 379 -11.28 4.18 19.16
C GLU A 379 -10.93 4.95 17.88
N THR A 380 -9.65 4.95 17.49
CA THR A 380 -9.11 5.58 16.28
C THR A 380 -8.53 4.55 15.33
N VAL A 381 -9.10 4.49 14.12
CA VAL A 381 -8.65 3.58 13.03
C VAL A 381 -8.23 4.42 11.83
N LEU A 382 -7.08 4.11 11.23
CA LEU A 382 -6.65 4.68 9.95
C LEU A 382 -6.56 3.56 8.91
N ILE A 383 -7.14 3.79 7.73
CA ILE A 383 -7.11 2.85 6.62
C ILE A 383 -6.45 3.52 5.42
N ASP A 384 -5.26 3.07 5.06
CA ASP A 384 -4.55 3.50 3.85
C ASP A 384 -4.96 2.66 2.65
N GLU A 385 -4.84 3.23 1.45
CA GLU A 385 -5.33 2.65 0.19
C GLU A 385 -6.81 2.19 0.27
N ALA A 386 -7.65 2.92 1.00
CA ALA A 386 -9.03 2.56 1.31
C ALA A 386 -9.93 2.39 0.07
N CYS A 387 -9.60 3.04 -1.05
CA CYS A 387 -10.34 2.93 -2.30
C CYS A 387 -10.13 1.59 -3.03
N GLN A 388 -9.10 0.82 -2.65
CA GLN A 388 -8.85 -0.53 -3.18
C GLN A 388 -9.41 -1.64 -2.28
N ALA A 389 -10.10 -1.28 -1.21
CA ALA A 389 -10.76 -2.24 -0.33
C ALA A 389 -12.25 -2.32 -0.67
N SER A 390 -12.81 -3.53 -0.61
CA SER A 390 -14.26 -3.68 -0.64
C SER A 390 -14.85 -3.07 0.62
N GLU A 391 -16.10 -2.61 0.54
CA GLU A 391 -16.79 -2.03 1.69
C GLU A 391 -16.85 -3.01 2.88
N VAL A 392 -17.05 -4.30 2.62
CA VAL A 392 -17.16 -5.33 3.67
C VAL A 392 -15.81 -5.55 4.37
N SER A 393 -14.70 -5.51 3.63
CA SER A 393 -13.37 -5.69 4.21
C SER A 393 -13.03 -4.56 5.19
N VAL A 394 -13.49 -3.33 4.93
CA VAL A 394 -13.28 -2.16 5.80
C VAL A 394 -14.00 -2.30 7.15
N LEU A 395 -15.04 -3.12 7.26
CA LEU A 395 -15.79 -3.30 8.51
C LEU A 395 -14.98 -4.04 9.59
N GLN A 396 -14.06 -4.91 9.17
CA GLN A 396 -13.29 -5.79 10.07
C GLN A 396 -12.53 -5.05 11.17
N PRO A 397 -11.79 -3.96 10.93
CA PRO A 397 -11.16 -3.19 12.01
C PRO A 397 -12.13 -2.29 12.80
N LEU A 398 -13.30 -1.95 12.23
CA LEU A 398 -14.23 -0.97 12.84
C LEU A 398 -15.10 -1.54 13.95
N MET A 399 -15.26 -2.87 14.01
CA MET A 399 -16.07 -3.54 15.03
C MET A 399 -15.45 -3.52 16.44
N TYR A 400 -14.17 -3.15 16.58
CA TYR A 400 -13.44 -3.17 17.86
C TYR A 400 -13.55 -1.86 18.66
N GLY A 401 -14.73 -1.24 18.67
CA GLY A 401 -15.01 0.00 19.41
C GLY A 401 -14.57 1.27 18.70
N CYS A 402 -14.41 1.24 17.37
CA CYS A 402 -14.05 2.42 16.59
C CYS A 402 -15.11 3.52 16.71
N ARG A 403 -14.65 4.75 16.90
CA ARG A 403 -15.46 5.98 16.96
C ARG A 403 -15.01 7.00 15.91
N LYS A 404 -13.72 7.01 15.57
CA LYS A 404 -13.13 7.83 14.51
C LYS A 404 -12.38 6.94 13.52
N CYS A 405 -12.73 7.04 12.25
CA CYS A 405 -12.01 6.38 11.17
C CYS A 405 -11.50 7.41 10.14
N VAL A 406 -10.23 7.31 9.75
CA VAL A 406 -9.67 8.08 8.63
C VAL A 406 -9.44 7.13 7.46
N LEU A 407 -10.11 7.41 6.34
CA LEU A 407 -9.97 6.67 5.09
C LEU A 407 -9.08 7.49 4.16
N VAL A 408 -7.91 6.95 3.80
CA VAL A 408 -6.97 7.57 2.87
C VAL A 408 -6.92 6.74 1.60
N GLY A 409 -7.08 7.35 0.44
CA GLY A 409 -7.06 6.63 -0.83
C GLY A 409 -7.23 7.54 -2.03
N ASP A 410 -7.35 6.94 -3.21
CA ASP A 410 -7.66 7.68 -4.44
C ASP A 410 -8.80 6.99 -5.21
N PRO A 411 -10.02 7.56 -5.22
CA PRO A 411 -11.18 6.99 -5.92
C PRO A 411 -11.04 7.08 -7.45
N GLN A 412 -10.07 7.86 -7.96
CA GLN A 412 -9.77 7.96 -9.39
C GLN A 412 -8.74 6.92 -9.86
N GLN A 413 -8.30 6.01 -8.97
CA GLN A 413 -7.42 4.87 -9.29
C GLN A 413 -8.14 3.53 -9.15
N LEU A 414 -7.40 2.41 -9.13
CA LEU A 414 -7.96 1.06 -9.17
C LEU A 414 -8.97 0.81 -8.02
N PRO A 415 -10.15 0.24 -8.33
CA PRO A 415 -11.11 -0.18 -7.32
C PRO A 415 -10.66 -1.47 -6.60
N ALA A 416 -11.51 -1.96 -5.70
CA ALA A 416 -11.32 -3.28 -5.10
C ALA A 416 -11.33 -4.40 -6.15
N THR A 417 -10.45 -5.40 -5.97
CA THR A 417 -10.39 -6.54 -6.89
C THR A 417 -11.55 -7.51 -6.62
N VAL A 418 -12.52 -7.55 -7.53
CA VAL A 418 -13.64 -8.49 -7.51
C VAL A 418 -13.53 -9.46 -8.69
N LEU A 419 -13.53 -10.77 -8.41
CA LEU A 419 -13.39 -11.81 -9.44
C LEU A 419 -14.70 -12.07 -10.20
N SER A 420 -15.84 -12.02 -9.50
CA SER A 420 -17.15 -12.28 -10.10
C SER A 420 -17.64 -11.06 -10.88
N LEU A 421 -17.80 -11.22 -12.20
CA LEU A 421 -18.39 -10.18 -13.06
C LEU A 421 -19.79 -9.79 -12.59
N LYS A 422 -20.61 -10.77 -12.16
CA LYS A 422 -21.94 -10.51 -11.62
C LYS A 422 -21.88 -9.64 -10.35
N ALA A 423 -20.91 -9.89 -9.47
CA ALA A 423 -20.74 -9.06 -8.28
C ALA A 423 -20.29 -7.63 -8.62
N LYS A 424 -19.50 -7.45 -9.70
CA LYS A 424 -19.17 -6.11 -10.22
C LYS A 424 -20.39 -5.36 -10.75
N GLU A 425 -21.29 -6.05 -11.47
CA GLU A 425 -22.57 -5.47 -11.91
C GLU A 425 -23.39 -4.93 -10.72
N HIS A 426 -23.26 -5.57 -9.55
CA HIS A 426 -23.87 -5.14 -8.29
C HIS A 426 -22.97 -4.21 -7.45
N GLN A 427 -21.95 -3.59 -8.06
CA GLN A 427 -21.05 -2.60 -7.44
C GLN A 427 -20.24 -3.11 -6.24
N MET A 428 -19.96 -4.41 -6.15
CA MET A 428 -19.12 -4.95 -5.06
C MET A 428 -17.67 -4.39 -5.09
N GLU A 429 -17.22 -3.87 -6.24
CA GLU A 429 -15.91 -3.23 -6.36
C GLU A 429 -15.87 -1.78 -5.85
N ARG A 430 -17.03 -1.19 -5.52
CA ARG A 430 -17.13 0.13 -4.89
C ARG A 430 -16.67 0.07 -3.43
N SER A 431 -15.73 0.92 -3.09
CA SER A 431 -15.23 1.11 -1.72
C SER A 431 -16.19 1.94 -0.86
N LEU A 432 -16.03 1.83 0.47
CA LEU A 432 -16.74 2.70 1.41
C LEU A 432 -16.39 4.18 1.16
N PHE A 433 -15.14 4.48 0.80
CA PHE A 433 -14.70 5.83 0.48
C PHE A 433 -15.54 6.44 -0.65
N GLU A 434 -15.65 5.73 -1.78
CA GLU A 434 -16.41 6.18 -2.94
C GLU A 434 -17.90 6.36 -2.61
N ARG A 435 -18.48 5.43 -1.84
CA ARG A 435 -19.88 5.53 -1.45
C ARG A 435 -20.14 6.77 -0.57
N LEU A 436 -19.27 7.05 0.39
CA LEU A 436 -19.38 8.24 1.22
C LEU A 436 -19.19 9.53 0.39
N GLN A 437 -18.20 9.54 -0.52
CA GLN A 437 -18.00 10.65 -1.45
C GLN A 437 -19.25 10.91 -2.33
N HIS A 438 -19.85 9.85 -2.90
CA HIS A 438 -21.06 9.96 -3.71
C HIS A 438 -22.27 10.47 -2.92
N ALA A 439 -22.30 10.20 -1.61
CA ALA A 439 -23.31 10.74 -0.71
C ALA A 439 -23.05 12.20 -0.29
N SER A 440 -22.15 12.91 -0.99
CA SER A 440 -21.75 14.30 -0.71
C SER A 440 -21.11 14.49 0.67
N CYS A 441 -20.54 13.43 1.25
CA CYS A 441 -19.71 13.59 2.44
C CYS A 441 -18.46 14.41 2.11
N PRO A 442 -17.96 15.25 3.04
CA PRO A 442 -16.77 16.05 2.81
C PRO A 442 -15.55 15.18 2.50
N VAL A 443 -14.90 15.47 1.36
CA VAL A 443 -13.63 14.86 0.96
C VAL A 443 -12.57 15.93 0.96
N HIS A 444 -11.49 15.68 1.70
CA HIS A 444 -10.33 16.55 1.71
C HIS A 444 -9.29 16.03 0.72
N MET A 445 -9.05 16.78 -0.35
CA MET A 445 -8.10 16.39 -1.39
C MET A 445 -6.72 17.01 -1.14
N LEU A 446 -5.67 16.19 -1.21
CA LEU A 446 -4.28 16.65 -1.24
C LEU A 446 -3.98 17.25 -2.62
N MET A 447 -3.49 18.49 -2.66
CA MET A 447 -3.43 19.28 -3.91
C MET A 447 -2.02 19.44 -4.47
N VAL A 448 -0.98 19.34 -3.66
CA VAL A 448 0.41 19.53 -4.11
C VAL A 448 1.05 18.18 -4.40
N GLN A 449 1.59 17.98 -5.60
CA GLN A 449 2.29 16.78 -6.02
C GLN A 449 3.81 17.00 -6.10
N TYR A 450 4.57 15.98 -5.70
CA TYR A 450 6.02 16.04 -5.50
C TYR A 450 6.76 14.99 -6.34
N ARG A 451 6.18 14.54 -7.46
CA ARG A 451 6.67 13.38 -8.22
C ARG A 451 6.88 13.67 -9.69
N MET A 452 5.79 13.97 -10.39
CA MET A 452 5.70 13.99 -11.84
C MET A 452 6.25 15.31 -12.37
N HIS A 453 6.91 15.28 -13.52
CA HIS A 453 7.20 16.47 -14.29
C HIS A 453 5.89 17.24 -14.63
N PRO A 454 5.90 18.59 -14.64
CA PRO A 454 4.72 19.41 -14.94
C PRO A 454 3.96 19.01 -16.21
N GLU A 455 4.67 18.67 -17.29
CA GLU A 455 4.05 18.22 -18.55
C GLU A 455 3.34 16.86 -18.48
N ILE A 456 3.76 15.98 -17.56
CA ILE A 456 3.12 14.68 -17.31
C ILE A 456 1.87 14.91 -16.45
N ARG A 457 2.00 15.76 -15.42
CA ARG A 457 0.94 16.07 -14.45
C ARG A 457 -0.24 16.84 -15.06
N HIS A 458 -0.02 17.59 -16.14
CA HIS A 458 -1.03 18.44 -16.78
C HIS A 458 -2.33 17.70 -17.12
N PHE A 459 -2.27 16.68 -17.98
CA PHE A 459 -3.47 15.94 -18.38
C PHE A 459 -4.16 15.22 -17.19
N PRO A 460 -3.45 14.48 -16.32
CA PRO A 460 -4.06 13.88 -15.14
C PRO A 460 -4.80 14.89 -14.26
N SER A 461 -4.18 16.04 -13.99
CA SER A 461 -4.76 17.11 -13.18
C SER A 461 -6.08 17.56 -13.75
N ASP A 462 -6.11 17.94 -15.03
CA ASP A 462 -7.29 18.55 -15.64
C ASP A 462 -8.40 17.52 -15.85
N HIS A 463 -8.06 16.31 -16.28
CA HIS A 463 -9.04 15.28 -16.65
C HIS A 463 -9.63 14.52 -15.46
N PHE A 464 -8.81 14.17 -14.44
CA PHE A 464 -9.25 13.32 -13.32
C PHE A 464 -9.45 14.09 -12.02
N TYR A 465 -8.87 15.28 -11.92
CA TYR A 465 -8.78 16.03 -10.66
C TYR A 465 -9.17 17.50 -10.80
N GLU A 466 -9.97 17.83 -11.83
CA GLU A 466 -10.58 19.15 -12.04
C GLU A 466 -9.57 20.31 -12.09
N GLY A 467 -8.33 20.05 -12.53
CA GLY A 467 -7.26 21.04 -12.62
C GLY A 467 -6.70 21.47 -11.25
N LYS A 468 -7.00 20.75 -10.17
CA LYS A 468 -6.64 21.13 -8.80
C LYS A 468 -5.21 20.73 -8.38
N LEU A 469 -4.50 19.94 -9.17
CA LEU A 469 -3.13 19.53 -8.82
C LEU A 469 -2.11 20.62 -9.12
N GLN A 470 -1.27 20.91 -8.13
CA GLN A 470 -0.18 21.87 -8.19
C GLN A 470 1.15 21.14 -8.02
N ASP A 471 2.24 21.71 -8.51
CA ASP A 471 3.58 21.14 -8.32
C ASP A 471 4.24 21.72 -7.08
N GLY A 472 4.87 20.87 -6.27
CA GLY A 472 5.70 21.33 -5.16
C GLY A 472 7.01 21.97 -5.64
N ASP A 473 7.62 22.78 -4.78
CA ASP A 473 8.86 23.52 -5.10
C ASP A 473 9.99 22.59 -5.57
N CYS A 474 10.10 21.38 -5.01
CA CYS A 474 11.13 20.41 -5.41
C CYS A 474 10.98 19.89 -6.84
N ILE A 475 9.79 20.02 -7.44
CA ILE A 475 9.53 19.70 -8.85
C ILE A 475 9.79 20.92 -9.71
N LEU A 476 9.34 22.10 -9.29
CA LEU A 476 9.52 23.34 -10.03
C LEU A 476 11.00 23.78 -10.11
N GLN A 477 11.80 23.44 -9.09
CA GLN A 477 13.23 23.73 -9.02
C GLN A 477 14.11 22.59 -9.57
N ARG A 478 13.52 21.47 -9.98
CA ARG A 478 14.27 20.33 -10.52
C ARG A 478 14.85 20.72 -11.88
N ALA A 479 16.16 20.53 -12.05
CA ALA A 479 16.80 20.73 -13.35
C ALA A 479 16.29 19.68 -14.35
N ASP A 480 16.10 20.12 -15.60
CA ASP A 480 15.73 19.24 -16.70
C ASP A 480 16.84 18.19 -16.94
N PRO A 481 16.49 16.88 -16.98
CA PRO A 481 17.41 15.84 -17.40
C PRO A 481 18.04 16.12 -18.77
N PRO A 482 19.35 15.88 -18.96
CA PRO A 482 20.05 16.23 -20.20
C PRO A 482 19.49 15.55 -21.45
N PHE A 483 18.90 14.35 -21.30
CA PHE A 483 18.30 13.62 -22.42
C PHE A 483 17.08 14.36 -23.02
N TYR A 484 16.51 15.35 -22.34
CA TYR A 484 15.48 16.23 -22.90
C TYR A 484 15.98 17.06 -24.08
N SER A 485 17.30 17.18 -24.29
CA SER A 485 17.86 17.77 -25.52
C SER A 485 17.44 17.01 -26.78
N HIS A 486 17.20 15.70 -26.68
CA HIS A 486 16.72 14.88 -27.79
C HIS A 486 15.24 15.12 -28.07
N SER A 487 14.88 15.38 -29.33
CA SER A 487 13.50 15.73 -29.74
C SER A 487 12.45 14.67 -29.41
N LEU A 488 12.85 13.39 -29.44
CA LEU A 488 11.99 12.23 -29.13
C LEU A 488 12.02 11.79 -27.66
N LEU A 489 12.79 12.45 -26.77
CA LEU A 489 12.94 12.04 -25.36
C LEU A 489 12.50 13.17 -24.42
N LYS A 490 11.34 13.77 -24.70
CA LYS A 490 10.73 14.85 -23.90
C LYS A 490 9.96 14.28 -22.70
N PRO A 491 9.61 15.12 -21.69
CA PRO A 491 8.88 14.66 -20.51
C PRO A 491 7.54 13.98 -20.83
N TYR A 492 6.87 14.38 -21.90
CA TYR A 492 5.63 13.75 -22.35
C TYR A 492 5.56 13.71 -23.88
N ILE A 493 5.33 12.52 -24.44
CA ILE A 493 5.07 12.33 -25.87
C ILE A 493 4.06 11.20 -26.08
N PHE A 494 3.09 11.43 -26.96
CA PHE A 494 2.27 10.39 -27.58
C PHE A 494 2.86 9.99 -28.93
N PHE A 495 3.20 8.73 -29.11
CA PHE A 495 3.66 8.17 -30.37
C PHE A 495 2.48 7.43 -31.02
N ASP A 496 2.00 7.96 -32.13
CA ASP A 496 0.89 7.38 -32.89
C ASP A 496 1.40 6.24 -33.78
N VAL A 497 1.13 5.00 -33.39
CA VAL A 497 1.65 3.78 -34.03
C VAL A 497 0.58 3.16 -34.94
N ASP A 498 0.33 3.83 -36.07
CA ASP A 498 -0.71 3.50 -37.07
C ASP A 498 -0.43 2.18 -37.85
N GLN A 499 0.84 1.81 -38.02
CA GLN A 499 1.25 0.56 -38.68
C GLN A 499 1.09 -0.69 -37.78
N GLY A 500 0.68 -0.52 -36.52
CA GLY A 500 0.50 -1.60 -35.56
C GLY A 500 -0.58 -2.58 -36.00
N ARG A 501 -0.31 -3.89 -35.90
CA ARG A 501 -1.33 -4.92 -36.08
C ARG A 501 -1.48 -5.74 -34.80
N GLU A 502 -2.71 -5.83 -34.29
CA GLU A 502 -3.04 -6.73 -33.18
C GLU A 502 -2.92 -8.19 -33.65
N LEU A 503 -2.03 -8.96 -33.04
CA LEU A 503 -1.95 -10.41 -33.22
C LEU A 503 -2.75 -11.12 -32.11
N ARG A 504 -3.60 -12.08 -32.49
CA ARG A 504 -4.34 -12.97 -31.57
C ARG A 504 -3.72 -14.37 -31.57
N MET A 505 -2.83 -14.64 -30.63
CA MET A 505 -2.37 -16.01 -30.38
C MET A 505 -3.42 -16.77 -29.55
N GLY A 506 -3.92 -17.90 -30.06
CA GLY A 506 -4.84 -18.79 -29.32
C GLY A 506 -6.23 -18.21 -28.99
N GLY A 507 -6.66 -17.15 -29.67
CA GLY A 507 -8.04 -16.64 -29.62
C GLY A 507 -8.44 -15.80 -28.39
N ARG A 508 -7.55 -15.51 -27.42
CA ARG A 508 -7.94 -14.82 -26.16
C ARG A 508 -7.09 -13.61 -25.73
N SER A 509 -6.01 -13.24 -26.41
CA SER A 509 -5.18 -12.08 -25.99
C SER A 509 -4.48 -11.38 -27.14
N LEU A 510 -4.20 -10.07 -26.97
CA LEU A 510 -3.69 -9.15 -27.99
C LEU A 510 -2.22 -8.81 -27.74
N SER A 511 -1.43 -8.72 -28.80
CA SER A 511 -0.07 -8.13 -28.79
C SER A 511 0.17 -7.29 -30.05
N ASN A 512 0.99 -6.26 -29.93
CA ASN A 512 1.39 -5.38 -31.02
C ASN A 512 2.93 -5.32 -31.08
N GLN A 513 3.51 -5.95 -32.11
CA GLN A 513 4.95 -6.02 -32.30
C GLN A 513 5.57 -4.65 -32.63
N ALA A 514 4.85 -3.80 -33.38
CA ALA A 514 5.35 -2.48 -33.77
C ALA A 514 5.55 -1.56 -32.56
N GLU A 515 4.62 -1.58 -31.61
CA GLU A 515 4.77 -0.88 -30.32
C GLU A 515 5.95 -1.42 -29.51
N ALA A 516 6.15 -2.75 -29.51
CA ALA A 516 7.26 -3.37 -28.78
C ALA A 516 8.63 -3.00 -29.37
N ASP A 517 8.73 -2.98 -30.70
CA ASP A 517 9.94 -2.58 -31.41
C ASP A 517 10.26 -1.10 -31.18
N LEU A 518 9.23 -0.23 -31.20
CA LEU A 518 9.39 1.19 -30.90
C LEU A 518 9.82 1.44 -29.46
N ALA A 519 9.23 0.74 -28.49
CA ALA A 519 9.63 0.83 -27.08
C ALA A 519 11.11 0.44 -26.88
N ALA A 520 11.55 -0.66 -27.52
CA ALA A 520 12.95 -1.08 -27.45
C ALA A 520 13.89 -0.07 -28.11
N ALA A 521 13.51 0.50 -29.26
CA ALA A 521 14.31 1.50 -29.96
C ALA A 521 14.44 2.82 -29.18
N LEU A 522 13.36 3.26 -28.54
CA LEU A 522 13.36 4.41 -27.61
C LEU A 522 14.29 4.17 -26.43
N TYR A 523 14.27 2.97 -25.84
CA TYR A 523 15.17 2.61 -24.75
C TYR A 523 16.64 2.65 -25.18
N VAL A 524 16.97 2.06 -26.34
CA VAL A 524 18.33 2.10 -26.89
C VAL A 524 18.77 3.54 -27.14
N SER A 525 17.89 4.38 -27.70
CA SER A 525 18.18 5.79 -27.92
C SER A 525 18.44 6.53 -26.61
N LEU A 526 17.62 6.32 -25.58
CA LEU A 526 17.80 6.91 -24.26
C LEU A 526 19.17 6.52 -23.67
N GLN A 527 19.50 5.24 -23.69
CA GLN A 527 20.79 4.74 -23.18
C GLN A 527 21.98 5.35 -23.93
N LYS A 528 21.88 5.49 -25.26
CA LYS A 528 22.90 6.15 -26.07
C LYS A 528 23.05 7.63 -25.69
N THR A 529 21.96 8.36 -25.59
CA THR A 529 21.97 9.79 -25.21
C THR A 529 22.51 10.00 -23.80
N LEU A 530 22.13 9.16 -22.82
CA LEU A 530 22.67 9.24 -21.46
C LEU A 530 24.19 9.02 -21.43
N LYS A 531 24.69 8.09 -22.25
CA LYS A 531 26.13 7.82 -22.37
C LYS A 531 26.88 8.97 -23.05
N GLU A 532 26.33 9.52 -24.13
CA GLU A 532 26.94 10.63 -24.88
C GLU A 532 27.01 11.93 -24.05
N LEU A 533 26.03 12.13 -23.17
CA LEU A 533 25.97 13.28 -22.27
C LEU A 533 26.66 13.03 -20.92
N GLU A 534 27.38 11.91 -20.77
CA GLU A 534 28.11 11.52 -19.56
C GLU A 534 27.26 11.57 -18.27
N TRP A 535 25.98 11.23 -18.38
CA TRP A 535 25.06 11.26 -17.25
C TRP A 535 25.33 10.09 -16.29
N SER A 536 25.76 10.41 -15.07
CA SER A 536 26.19 9.42 -14.09
C SER A 536 25.06 8.83 -13.25
N GLU A 537 23.91 9.50 -13.15
CA GLU A 537 22.82 9.01 -12.30
C GLU A 537 22.01 7.89 -12.98
N PRO A 538 21.74 6.76 -12.30
CA PRO A 538 20.97 5.67 -12.89
C PRO A 538 19.54 6.12 -13.16
N VAL A 539 19.07 5.93 -14.39
CA VAL A 539 17.69 6.24 -14.80
C VAL A 539 16.88 4.94 -14.83
N SER A 540 15.87 4.85 -13.97
CA SER A 540 14.99 3.69 -13.91
C SER A 540 13.95 3.74 -15.04
N VAL A 541 13.89 2.68 -15.86
CA VAL A 541 13.01 2.61 -17.03
C VAL A 541 12.04 1.45 -16.92
N GLY A 542 10.80 1.66 -17.35
CA GLY A 542 9.84 0.56 -17.48
C GLY A 542 8.88 0.70 -18.63
N VAL A 543 8.37 -0.45 -19.08
CA VAL A 543 7.30 -0.56 -20.06
C VAL A 543 6.09 -1.22 -19.43
N ILE A 544 4.98 -0.49 -19.41
CA ILE A 544 3.72 -0.93 -18.82
C ILE A 544 2.73 -1.20 -19.96
N THR A 545 1.92 -2.26 -19.81
CA THR A 545 0.89 -2.61 -20.79
C THR A 545 -0.35 -3.20 -20.10
N PRO A 546 -1.57 -3.03 -20.66
CA PRO A 546 -2.76 -3.66 -20.10
C PRO A 546 -2.81 -5.18 -20.28
N TYR A 547 -2.06 -5.73 -21.25
CA TYR A 547 -2.23 -7.11 -21.70
C TYR A 547 -1.02 -7.99 -21.36
N ARG A 548 -1.27 -9.15 -20.74
CA ARG A 548 -0.23 -10.11 -20.37
C ARG A 548 0.56 -10.64 -21.57
N GLU A 549 -0.08 -10.86 -22.71
CA GLU A 549 0.63 -11.31 -23.92
C GLU A 549 1.52 -10.21 -24.50
N GLN A 550 1.09 -8.94 -24.48
CA GLN A 550 1.98 -7.85 -24.86
C GLN A 550 3.20 -7.75 -23.95
N ARG A 551 3.02 -7.94 -22.64
CA ARG A 551 4.15 -7.98 -21.71
C ARG A 551 5.14 -9.08 -22.09
N ASN A 552 4.66 -10.26 -22.49
CA ASN A 552 5.52 -11.36 -22.94
C ASN A 552 6.23 -11.01 -24.26
N CYS A 553 5.53 -10.38 -25.21
CA CYS A 553 6.10 -9.86 -26.46
C CYS A 553 7.20 -8.83 -26.18
N LEU A 554 6.94 -7.81 -25.36
CA LEU A 554 7.89 -6.80 -24.93
C LEU A 554 9.14 -7.43 -24.32
N LYS A 555 9.00 -8.38 -23.38
CA LYS A 555 10.14 -9.07 -22.79
C LYS A 555 11.00 -9.79 -23.84
N LYS A 556 10.38 -10.44 -24.84
CA LYS A 556 11.12 -11.09 -25.93
C LYS A 556 11.83 -10.08 -26.82
N THR A 557 11.17 -8.99 -27.20
CA THR A 557 11.75 -7.94 -28.04
C THR A 557 12.92 -7.24 -27.35
N PHE A 558 12.77 -6.83 -26.09
CA PHE A 558 13.85 -6.21 -25.33
C PHE A 558 15.08 -7.12 -25.22
N LYS A 559 14.87 -8.42 -24.97
CA LYS A 559 15.96 -9.42 -24.97
C LYS A 559 16.65 -9.52 -26.32
N SER A 560 15.89 -9.54 -27.42
CA SER A 560 16.44 -9.64 -28.78
C SER A 560 17.22 -8.39 -29.19
N VAL A 561 16.76 -7.19 -28.80
CA VAL A 561 17.35 -5.91 -29.24
C VAL A 561 18.51 -5.48 -28.34
N CYS A 562 18.38 -5.64 -27.02
CA CYS A 562 19.31 -5.09 -26.04
C CYS A 562 20.22 -6.15 -25.40
N GLY A 563 19.94 -7.43 -25.61
CA GLY A 563 20.55 -8.55 -24.88
C GLY A 563 19.92 -8.79 -23.51
N GLU A 564 20.13 -9.99 -22.95
CA GLU A 564 19.49 -10.46 -21.71
C GLU A 564 19.79 -9.57 -20.49
N ALA A 565 21.04 -9.11 -20.33
CA ALA A 565 21.46 -8.30 -19.19
C ALA A 565 20.71 -6.96 -19.12
N LYS A 566 20.77 -6.17 -20.20
CA LYS A 566 20.08 -4.86 -20.27
C LYS A 566 18.56 -5.00 -20.27
N ALA A 567 18.02 -6.07 -20.87
CA ALA A 567 16.59 -6.34 -20.81
C ALA A 567 16.12 -6.66 -19.37
N GLY A 568 16.99 -7.25 -18.54
CA GLY A 568 16.73 -7.50 -17.13
C GLY A 568 16.70 -6.25 -16.25
N GLU A 569 17.33 -5.16 -16.68
CA GLU A 569 17.31 -3.85 -15.99
C GLU A 569 15.99 -3.11 -16.21
N VAL A 570 15.30 -3.37 -17.33
CA VAL A 570 14.03 -2.72 -17.67
C VAL A 570 12.87 -3.41 -16.96
N PHE A 571 12.07 -2.61 -16.25
CA PHE A 571 10.88 -3.12 -15.61
C PHE A 571 9.74 -3.33 -16.64
N ILE A 572 9.32 -4.56 -16.91
CA ILE A 572 8.24 -4.87 -17.87
C ILE A 572 7.13 -5.68 -17.22
N GLU A 573 5.96 -5.07 -17.01
CA GLU A 573 4.79 -5.70 -16.37
C GLU A 573 3.45 -5.07 -16.77
N THR A 574 2.35 -5.69 -16.34
CA THR A 574 0.99 -5.16 -16.51
C THR A 574 0.67 -4.02 -15.56
N VAL A 575 -0.29 -3.16 -15.94
CA VAL A 575 -0.75 -2.01 -15.12
C VAL A 575 -1.11 -2.43 -13.68
N ASP A 576 -1.90 -3.50 -13.52
CA ASP A 576 -2.34 -3.99 -12.21
C ASP A 576 -1.17 -4.49 -11.34
N SER A 577 -0.11 -5.05 -11.95
CA SER A 577 1.10 -5.50 -11.24
C SER A 577 2.06 -4.38 -10.89
N PHE A 578 1.87 -3.19 -11.48
CA PHE A 578 2.75 -2.04 -11.29
C PHE A 578 2.40 -1.18 -10.07
N GLN A 579 1.38 -1.59 -9.31
CA GLN A 579 0.84 -0.80 -8.22
C GLN A 579 1.88 -0.53 -7.12
N GLY A 580 1.95 0.70 -6.64
CA GLY A 580 2.90 1.13 -5.60
C GLY A 580 4.33 1.40 -6.08
N ARG A 581 4.67 1.12 -7.34
CA ARG A 581 5.97 1.45 -7.94
C ARG A 581 5.92 2.74 -8.77
N GLN A 582 7.09 3.33 -8.95
CA GLN A 582 7.36 4.56 -9.70
C GLN A 582 8.70 4.38 -10.41
N LEU A 583 8.82 4.94 -11.61
CA LEU A 583 10.05 4.89 -12.41
C LEU A 583 10.30 6.27 -13.02
N ASP A 584 11.56 6.55 -13.34
CA ASP A 584 11.94 7.83 -13.93
C ASP A 584 11.35 7.97 -15.32
N VAL A 585 11.47 6.92 -16.14
CA VAL A 585 10.90 6.85 -17.49
C VAL A 585 9.91 5.70 -17.60
N VAL A 586 8.70 5.99 -18.04
CA VAL A 586 7.66 4.98 -18.29
C VAL A 586 7.19 5.04 -19.74
N MET A 587 7.19 3.90 -20.40
CA MET A 587 6.57 3.71 -21.71
C MET A 587 5.26 2.93 -21.55
N LEU A 588 4.15 3.46 -22.06
CA LEU A 588 2.84 2.82 -22.00
C LEU A 588 2.49 2.23 -23.37
N SER A 589 2.53 0.91 -23.51
CA SER A 589 2.11 0.20 -24.73
C SER A 589 0.64 -0.17 -24.65
N CYS A 590 -0.17 0.45 -25.50
CA CYS A 590 -1.64 0.37 -25.49
C CYS A 590 -2.21 -0.82 -26.28
N VAL A 591 -1.42 -1.38 -27.20
CA VAL A 591 -1.69 -2.57 -28.03
C VAL A 591 -2.80 -2.43 -29.06
N ARG A 592 -3.84 -1.63 -28.78
CA ARG A 592 -5.04 -1.64 -29.62
C ARG A 592 -4.82 -0.91 -30.94
N ALA A 593 -5.16 -1.60 -32.03
CA ALA A 593 -5.03 -1.14 -33.41
C ALA A 593 -6.08 -1.82 -34.33
N SER A 594 -7.33 -1.96 -33.85
CA SER A 594 -8.42 -2.59 -34.62
C SER A 594 -9.71 -1.78 -34.60
N SER A 595 -10.23 -1.49 -35.79
CA SER A 595 -11.53 -0.84 -36.06
C SER A 595 -12.76 -1.74 -35.82
N SER A 596 -12.61 -2.89 -35.14
CA SER A 596 -13.72 -3.85 -34.99
C SER A 596 -14.72 -3.41 -33.90
N ARG A 597 -16.01 -3.69 -34.11
CA ARG A 597 -17.20 -3.37 -33.26
C ARG A 597 -17.12 -3.79 -31.77
N SER A 598 -16.03 -4.42 -31.34
CA SER A 598 -15.70 -4.71 -29.95
C SER A 598 -14.87 -3.53 -29.44
N GLY A 599 -15.51 -2.57 -28.75
CA GLY A 599 -14.90 -1.33 -28.23
C GLY A 599 -13.57 -1.55 -27.46
N ILE A 600 -12.90 -0.47 -27.05
CA ILE A 600 -11.50 -0.44 -26.54
C ILE A 600 -11.15 -1.44 -25.41
N GLY A 601 -12.13 -2.17 -24.87
CA GLY A 601 -11.91 -3.34 -24.02
C GLY A 601 -11.28 -2.92 -22.70
N PHE A 602 -10.33 -3.73 -22.21
CA PHE A 602 -9.63 -3.48 -20.95
C PHE A 602 -8.84 -2.15 -20.91
N VAL A 603 -8.49 -1.58 -22.06
CA VAL A 603 -7.85 -0.25 -22.19
C VAL A 603 -8.84 0.91 -21.97
N GLY A 604 -10.14 0.63 -22.04
CA GLY A 604 -11.19 1.62 -21.78
C GLY A 604 -11.40 1.94 -20.30
N ASP A 605 -10.72 1.23 -19.39
CA ASP A 605 -10.78 1.52 -17.97
C ASP A 605 -10.00 2.80 -17.64
N ILE A 606 -10.78 3.84 -17.34
CA ILE A 606 -10.34 5.20 -17.01
C ILE A 606 -9.41 5.21 -15.79
N ARG A 607 -9.65 4.35 -14.80
CA ARG A 607 -8.85 4.26 -13.56
C ARG A 607 -7.50 3.59 -13.81
N ARG A 608 -7.48 2.57 -14.68
CA ARG A 608 -6.22 1.94 -15.13
C ARG A 608 -5.37 2.90 -15.93
N LEU A 609 -5.98 3.72 -16.79
CA LEU A 609 -5.26 4.77 -17.51
C LEU A 609 -4.62 5.75 -16.53
N ASN A 610 -5.40 6.29 -15.58
CA ASN A 610 -4.88 7.22 -14.57
C ASN A 610 -3.72 6.59 -13.78
N VAL A 611 -3.84 5.32 -13.40
CA VAL A 611 -2.73 4.59 -12.77
C VAL A 611 -1.51 4.56 -13.67
N ALA A 612 -1.65 4.21 -14.95
CA ALA A 612 -0.52 4.05 -15.86
C ALA A 612 0.23 5.36 -16.15
N ILE A 613 -0.50 6.45 -16.44
CA ILE A 613 0.11 7.74 -16.83
C ILE A 613 0.73 8.49 -15.65
N THR A 614 0.41 8.11 -14.41
CA THR A 614 0.94 8.77 -13.19
C THR A 614 2.12 8.04 -12.55
N ARG A 615 2.78 7.16 -13.31
CA ARG A 615 3.92 6.35 -12.84
C ARG A 615 5.29 6.91 -13.17
N ALA A 616 5.36 7.73 -14.21
CA ALA A 616 6.58 8.40 -14.61
C ALA A 616 6.91 9.58 -13.68
N GLN A 617 8.18 9.71 -13.30
CA GLN A 617 8.67 10.91 -12.60
C GLN A 617 9.23 11.94 -13.58
N LEU A 618 10.06 11.50 -14.53
CA LEU A 618 10.76 12.35 -15.49
C LEU A 618 10.12 12.30 -16.89
N ALA A 619 9.81 11.11 -17.43
CA ALA A 619 9.27 11.02 -18.78
C ALA A 619 8.19 9.95 -18.95
N LEU A 620 7.10 10.31 -19.64
CA LEU A 620 6.02 9.41 -20.04
C LEU A 620 5.90 9.37 -21.56
N TRP A 621 6.07 8.18 -22.14
CA TRP A 621 5.92 7.94 -23.58
C TRP A 621 4.78 6.96 -23.83
N VAL A 622 3.70 7.45 -24.45
CA VAL A 622 2.52 6.63 -24.75
C VAL A 622 2.66 6.11 -26.18
N LEU A 623 2.53 4.79 -26.38
CA LEU A 623 2.64 4.13 -27.67
C LEU A 623 1.28 3.48 -27.99
N GLY A 624 0.65 3.88 -29.09
CA GLY A 624 -0.61 3.29 -29.51
C GLY A 624 -1.20 3.95 -30.75
N ASP A 625 -2.23 3.32 -31.33
CA ASP A 625 -2.95 3.85 -32.49
C ASP A 625 -3.97 4.92 -32.06
N ALA A 626 -3.73 6.17 -32.44
CA ALA A 626 -4.57 7.31 -32.04
C ALA A 626 -6.02 7.15 -32.51
N ALA A 627 -6.22 6.62 -33.73
CA ALA A 627 -7.55 6.42 -34.30
C ALA A 627 -8.39 5.42 -33.49
N THR A 628 -7.82 4.28 -33.12
CA THR A 628 -8.49 3.24 -32.33
C THR A 628 -8.72 3.69 -30.90
N LEU A 629 -7.71 4.29 -30.25
CA LEU A 629 -7.82 4.78 -28.88
C LEU A 629 -8.82 5.95 -28.76
N GLY A 630 -8.84 6.82 -29.76
CA GLY A 630 -9.77 7.95 -29.86
C GLY A 630 -11.25 7.56 -29.92
N LEU A 631 -11.61 6.28 -30.02
CA LEU A 631 -13.00 5.83 -29.86
C LEU A 631 -13.50 5.99 -28.41
N SER A 632 -12.61 6.02 -27.41
CA SER A 632 -12.95 6.25 -26.00
C SER A 632 -12.86 7.74 -25.69
N PRO A 633 -13.87 8.34 -25.03
CA PRO A 633 -13.85 9.77 -24.68
C PRO A 633 -12.60 10.21 -23.92
N THR A 634 -12.15 9.42 -22.94
CA THR A 634 -10.98 9.73 -22.11
C THR A 634 -9.69 9.67 -22.90
N TRP A 635 -9.53 8.68 -23.78
CA TRP A 635 -8.35 8.56 -24.64
C TRP A 635 -8.31 9.65 -25.71
N ARG A 636 -9.47 9.98 -26.28
CA ARG A 636 -9.59 11.12 -27.20
C ARG A 636 -9.14 12.41 -26.53
N ALA A 637 -9.58 12.68 -25.31
CA ALA A 637 -9.15 13.86 -24.56
C ALA A 637 -7.63 13.88 -24.31
N LEU A 638 -7.01 12.72 -24.07
CA LEU A 638 -5.54 12.60 -23.93
C LEU A 638 -4.82 12.91 -25.24
N ILE A 639 -5.32 12.39 -26.36
CA ILE A 639 -4.74 12.60 -27.69
C ILE A 639 -4.90 14.08 -28.11
N GLU A 640 -6.09 14.65 -27.97
CA GLU A 640 -6.36 16.07 -28.24
C GLU A 640 -5.49 16.99 -27.36
N ASP A 641 -5.21 16.59 -26.12
CA ASP A 641 -4.26 17.30 -25.26
C ASP A 641 -2.82 17.24 -25.77
N ALA A 642 -2.37 16.05 -26.21
CA ALA A 642 -1.06 15.88 -26.82
C ALA A 642 -0.93 16.71 -28.11
N GLU A 643 -1.95 16.72 -28.97
CA GLU A 643 -2.00 17.52 -30.19
C GLU A 643 -1.92 19.03 -29.90
N ARG A 644 -2.78 19.52 -29.00
CA ARG A 644 -2.81 20.93 -28.59
C ARG A 644 -1.46 21.40 -28.03
N ARG A 645 -0.78 20.55 -27.26
CA ARG A 645 0.56 20.85 -26.70
C ARG A 645 1.72 20.52 -27.65
N ARG A 646 1.44 20.07 -28.89
CA ARG A 646 2.45 19.60 -29.85
C ARG A 646 3.38 18.53 -29.28
N ARG A 647 2.80 17.62 -28.48
CA ARG A 647 3.43 16.46 -27.84
C ARG A 647 2.98 15.15 -28.47
N ILE A 648 2.72 15.15 -29.77
CA ILE A 648 2.37 13.95 -30.55
C ILE A 648 3.34 13.78 -31.72
N ILE A 649 3.76 12.53 -31.96
CA ILE A 649 4.56 12.13 -33.13
C ILE A 649 3.67 11.23 -34.01
N PRO A 650 3.17 11.72 -35.15
CA PRO A 650 2.32 10.95 -36.05
C PRO A 650 3.12 9.85 -36.78
N ASN A 651 2.46 8.76 -37.17
CA ASN A 651 3.03 7.66 -37.95
C ASN A 651 4.37 7.12 -37.40
N ALA A 652 4.45 7.02 -36.08
CA ALA A 652 5.64 6.64 -35.36
C ALA A 652 5.96 5.14 -35.58
N SER A 653 7.08 4.87 -36.24
CA SER A 653 7.63 3.52 -36.34
C SER A 653 9.11 3.48 -35.97
N ALA A 654 9.54 2.39 -35.34
CA ALA A 654 10.93 2.21 -34.91
C ALA A 654 11.92 2.39 -36.07
N ARG A 655 11.60 1.86 -37.25
CA ARG A 655 12.43 1.97 -38.47
C ARG A 655 12.52 3.39 -39.01
N SER A 656 11.42 4.16 -38.95
CA SER A 656 11.41 5.55 -39.43
C SER A 656 12.13 6.51 -38.49
N LEU A 657 11.94 6.34 -37.17
CA LEU A 657 12.48 7.24 -36.16
C LEU A 657 13.94 6.90 -35.80
N PHE A 658 14.34 5.63 -35.93
CA PHE A 658 15.67 5.15 -35.57
C PHE A 658 16.30 4.27 -36.66
N PRO A 659 16.43 4.75 -37.91
CA PRO A 659 16.91 3.93 -39.04
C PRO A 659 18.30 3.33 -38.80
N GLU A 660 19.16 4.07 -38.08
CA GLU A 660 20.51 3.65 -37.68
C GLU A 660 20.53 2.34 -36.87
N GLN A 661 19.47 2.06 -36.10
CA GLN A 661 19.37 0.86 -35.26
C GLN A 661 18.94 -0.39 -36.05
N PHE A 662 18.40 -0.21 -37.26
CA PHE A 662 17.84 -1.29 -38.10
C PHE A 662 18.62 -1.50 -39.41
N ARG A 663 19.78 -0.86 -39.58
CA ARG A 663 20.68 -1.14 -40.71
C ARG A 663 21.17 -2.60 -40.61
N PRO A 664 21.20 -3.36 -41.72
CA PRO A 664 21.87 -4.66 -41.74
C PRO A 664 23.32 -4.43 -41.31
N SER A 665 23.77 -5.09 -40.25
CA SER A 665 25.18 -5.10 -39.89
C SER A 665 25.97 -5.60 -41.10
N ASP A 666 27.00 -4.86 -41.52
CA ASP A 666 27.99 -5.36 -42.49
C ASP A 666 28.40 -6.78 -42.08
N PRO A 667 28.47 -7.73 -43.03
CA PRO A 667 28.84 -9.10 -42.70
C PRO A 667 30.22 -9.08 -42.04
N ARG A 668 30.27 -9.49 -40.76
CA ARG A 668 31.54 -9.69 -40.06
C ARG A 668 32.41 -10.60 -40.91
N PRO A 669 33.71 -10.30 -41.11
CA PRO A 669 34.60 -11.22 -41.79
C PRO A 669 34.65 -12.53 -40.98
N GLN A 670 34.40 -13.65 -41.66
CA GLN A 670 34.54 -14.97 -41.07
C GLN A 670 36.02 -15.19 -40.71
N PRO A 671 36.34 -15.65 -39.49
CA PRO A 671 37.71 -16.00 -39.16
C PRO A 671 38.07 -17.30 -39.89
N GLY A 672 38.89 -17.21 -40.95
CA GLY A 672 39.44 -18.41 -41.59
C GLY A 672 39.70 -18.38 -43.10
N GLN A 673 39.74 -17.23 -43.77
CA GLN A 673 40.23 -17.16 -45.15
C GLN A 673 41.44 -16.24 -45.22
N GLN A 674 42.61 -16.83 -45.48
CA GLN A 674 43.81 -16.11 -45.84
C GLN A 674 43.61 -15.41 -47.21
N PRO A 675 44.19 -14.22 -47.43
CA PRO A 675 44.09 -13.55 -48.71
C PRO A 675 44.91 -14.31 -49.76
N LEU A 676 44.28 -14.68 -50.88
CA LEU A 676 44.98 -15.06 -52.10
C LEU A 676 45.49 -13.78 -52.79
N GLU A 677 46.78 -13.76 -53.12
CA GLU A 677 47.42 -12.68 -53.89
C GLU A 677 46.78 -12.48 -55.27
N PRO A 678 46.78 -11.25 -55.81
CA PRO A 678 46.21 -10.97 -57.12
C PRO A 678 47.13 -11.45 -58.25
N ALA A 679 46.64 -12.38 -59.08
CA ALA A 679 47.29 -12.78 -60.32
C ALA A 679 47.02 -11.77 -61.45
N GLN A 680 48.07 -11.50 -62.24
CA GLN A 680 48.13 -10.58 -63.39
C GLN A 680 47.29 -11.04 -64.62
N PRO A 681 46.96 -10.12 -65.56
CA PRO A 681 46.02 -10.38 -66.66
C PRO A 681 46.61 -11.22 -67.81
N PRO A 682 45.76 -11.80 -68.70
CA PRO A 682 46.17 -12.92 -69.56
C PRO A 682 46.75 -12.48 -70.91
N ALA A 683 47.61 -13.33 -71.45
CA ALA A 683 48.05 -13.33 -72.85
C ALA A 683 47.34 -14.44 -73.67
N VAL A 684 47.38 -14.27 -74.99
CA VAL A 684 46.49 -14.78 -76.04
C VAL A 684 46.97 -16.12 -76.66
N TRP A 685 46.06 -17.12 -76.72
CA TRP A 685 45.82 -18.23 -77.72
C TRP A 685 46.96 -19.23 -78.10
N PRO A 686 46.72 -20.38 -78.83
CA PRO A 686 45.47 -21.04 -79.30
C PRO A 686 45.38 -22.59 -79.10
N SER A 687 44.27 -23.15 -79.61
CA SER A 687 44.06 -24.47 -80.28
C SER A 687 43.49 -25.71 -79.53
N ASP A 688 42.29 -26.08 -80.00
CA ASP A 688 41.55 -27.38 -80.00
C ASP A 688 42.40 -28.57 -80.56
N PRO A 689 42.00 -29.87 -80.59
CA PRO A 689 40.67 -30.49 -80.32
C PRO A 689 40.63 -31.93 -79.69
N ARG A 690 39.40 -32.48 -79.53
CA ARG A 690 38.98 -33.93 -79.39
C ARG A 690 38.99 -34.52 -77.96
N GLN A 691 38.09 -35.40 -77.49
CA GLN A 691 37.04 -36.24 -78.11
C GLN A 691 36.06 -36.84 -77.05
N SER A 692 34.77 -36.94 -77.43
CA SER A 692 33.80 -38.07 -77.31
C SER A 692 33.32 -38.75 -76.01
N ALA A 693 31.97 -38.87 -75.96
CA ALA A 693 31.11 -40.03 -75.66
C ALA A 693 30.93 -40.47 -74.19
N GLY A 694 29.70 -40.52 -73.63
CA GLY A 694 28.61 -41.50 -73.84
C GLY A 694 28.37 -42.18 -72.47
N ALA A 695 27.23 -42.68 -72.00
CA ALA A 695 25.90 -42.96 -72.50
C ALA A 695 24.99 -43.21 -71.25
N MET A 696 23.69 -42.96 -71.38
CA MET A 696 22.61 -43.61 -70.60
C MET A 696 22.13 -44.83 -71.42
N PRO A 697 21.50 -45.91 -70.85
CA PRO A 697 20.07 -45.83 -70.46
C PRO A 697 19.48 -46.85 -69.44
N ASN A 698 18.34 -46.45 -68.83
CA ASN A 698 17.08 -47.22 -68.59
C ASN A 698 16.97 -48.34 -67.50
N PRO A 699 15.76 -48.84 -67.14
CA PRO A 699 14.70 -48.19 -66.33
C PRO A 699 13.94 -49.20 -65.39
N MET A 700 12.72 -48.83 -64.94
CA MET A 700 11.66 -49.63 -64.26
C MET A 700 11.77 -49.76 -62.72
N GLY A 701 10.70 -49.55 -61.93
CA GLY A 701 9.31 -49.24 -62.28
C GLY A 701 8.39 -49.03 -61.06
N GLN A 702 7.20 -48.51 -61.39
CA GLN A 702 5.88 -48.61 -60.73
C GLN A 702 5.67 -47.97 -59.33
N ALA A 703 4.55 -47.35 -58.97
CA ALA A 703 3.40 -46.75 -59.67
C ALA A 703 2.55 -45.96 -58.63
N GLN A 704 2.14 -44.74 -59.00
CA GLN A 704 0.82 -44.06 -58.82
C GLN A 704 0.06 -44.10 -57.47
N ARG A 705 -0.24 -42.93 -56.84
CA ARG A 705 -1.42 -42.02 -57.02
C ARG A 705 -2.77 -42.72 -56.75
N ALA A 706 -3.74 -42.20 -55.99
CA ALA A 706 -4.36 -40.87 -56.11
C ALA A 706 -5.29 -40.52 -54.91
N GLN A 707 -5.76 -39.26 -54.92
CA GLN A 707 -6.71 -38.58 -54.03
C GLN A 707 -8.20 -38.93 -54.33
N SER A 708 -9.10 -38.75 -53.35
CA SER A 708 -10.41 -38.04 -53.44
C SER A 708 -11.23 -38.22 -52.14
N VAL A 709 -11.61 -37.14 -51.45
CA VAL A 709 -12.94 -36.48 -51.37
C VAL A 709 -14.08 -37.37 -50.83
N SER A 710 -14.64 -36.99 -49.65
CA SER A 710 -16.09 -36.98 -49.36
C SER A 710 -16.44 -36.41 -47.97
N GLN A 711 -17.52 -35.63 -47.93
CA GLN A 711 -18.42 -35.28 -46.81
C GLN A 711 -19.85 -35.52 -47.35
N PRO A 712 -20.96 -35.45 -46.58
CA PRO A 712 -21.21 -35.64 -45.14
C PRO A 712 -22.47 -36.53 -44.86
N ASN A 713 -22.80 -36.78 -43.58
CA ASN A 713 -24.17 -36.99 -43.02
C ASN A 713 -24.03 -36.95 -41.49
N ALA A 714 -24.66 -36.04 -40.74
CA ALA A 714 -26.08 -35.89 -40.40
C ALA A 714 -26.58 -36.94 -39.38
N GLU A 715 -26.67 -36.54 -38.10
CA GLU A 715 -27.68 -37.03 -37.15
C GLU A 715 -27.88 -36.01 -36.00
N VAL A 716 -29.09 -36.04 -35.45
CA VAL A 716 -29.84 -34.98 -34.76
C VAL A 716 -30.00 -35.30 -33.26
N ASP A 717 -29.81 -34.28 -32.40
CA ASP A 717 -30.49 -33.85 -31.12
C ASP A 717 -31.12 -34.90 -30.15
N PRO A 718 -31.50 -34.61 -28.87
CA PRO A 718 -31.40 -33.36 -28.08
C PRO A 718 -30.99 -33.52 -26.60
N HIS A 719 -30.68 -32.42 -25.90
CA HIS A 719 -31.22 -32.13 -24.56
C HIS A 719 -30.81 -30.72 -24.06
N SER A 720 -31.72 -29.77 -24.26
CA SER A 720 -31.81 -28.51 -23.52
C SER A 720 -33.17 -28.46 -22.81
N ARG A 721 -33.21 -28.30 -21.48
CA ARG A 721 -34.28 -27.66 -20.69
C ARG A 721 -34.09 -27.93 -19.19
N ALA A 722 -33.81 -26.88 -18.41
CA ALA A 722 -34.34 -26.67 -17.05
C ALA A 722 -33.86 -25.32 -16.49
N MET A 723 -34.59 -24.25 -16.79
CA MET A 723 -34.63 -23.00 -16.02
C MET A 723 -36.11 -22.64 -15.90
N ALA A 724 -36.71 -22.88 -14.73
CA ALA A 724 -37.92 -22.25 -14.20
C ALA A 724 -38.37 -22.99 -12.93
N ALA A 725 -38.07 -22.42 -11.76
CA ALA A 725 -38.85 -22.49 -10.52
C ALA A 725 -38.07 -21.72 -9.45
N TRP A 726 -38.75 -21.25 -8.40
CA TRP A 726 -38.24 -20.52 -7.23
C TRP A 726 -38.29 -18.99 -7.33
N SER A 727 -39.51 -18.51 -7.63
CA SER A 727 -40.07 -17.31 -6.99
C SER A 727 -41.29 -17.74 -6.17
N GLU A 728 -41.48 -17.10 -5.02
CA GLU A 728 -42.60 -17.18 -4.04
C GLU A 728 -42.39 -18.08 -2.81
N GLY A 729 -42.39 -17.42 -1.63
CA GLY A 729 -42.53 -18.07 -0.33
C GLY A 729 -41.97 -17.28 0.86
N ALA A 730 -42.69 -16.22 1.27
CA ALA A 730 -42.74 -15.55 2.59
C ALA A 730 -41.46 -15.03 3.27
#